data_AF-A0A2G2PD48-F1
#
_entry.id   AF-A0A2G2PD48-F1
#
_cell.length_a   1.000
_cell.length_b   1.000
_cell.length_c   1.000
_cell.angle_alpha   90.00
_cell.angle_beta   90.00
_cell.angle_gamma   90.00
#
_symmetry.space_group_name_H-M   'P 1'
#
loop_
_entity.id
_entity.type
_entity.pdbx_description
1 polymer ?
#
loop_
_entity_poly.entity_id
_entity_poly.type
_entity_poly.pdbx_seq_one_letter_code
_entity_poly.pdbx_strand_id
1 'polypeptide(L)'
;MKFNEKLVLNSYLLSLFDVSNFQELAKDLKESRLEELDENDNSLFYHELKNKLISTNKIISDDKLQEYDENIVRHTKTMNRGLKWKYFQYLSLLFIEIYLDKYFEDKEQLLVDLNTYLREFNTNIDKKEKLTKYDETELNKLALYNATGSGKTLLLQMNILQFNHYANGKIKINKTVLITPNEGLSNQHLEEFQASNIEAEIFSKDSKGLFESNAIEIIEITKLGEENGDKTVAVDSFEDNNLVFIDEGHRGAKGEIWKTNRDKLSENGFAFEYSATFAQAINSSTGKKKTELENEYTKAIIFDYSYKYFYNDGYGKDYSILNLSEDSETIKQTYLTASLLSFYQQMKIYQSGKIAKNYLIEKPLMVFVGSSVNAVRKSSGKDVSDVVDVLLFIDEFIKSKTESIANIQKILSLDSGLQTAQGVDIFDNKFNFLASSNLNASQIFDDILNSVFNAASGILHIENLKGVDGEIALRIGENEYFGLINVGDSDKLVKICEANGMTVSSRDFSSSLFKTINDTTSNLNILIGSKKFSEGWSSWRVSTMGLMNIGKKEGSQIIQLFGRGVRLKGFEYCLKRSKAIKGRELEKKYQAVETLNIFGLKADYMKAFKDYLKDEGVSTDERVEFVLPLIYDKSYKTKKLKVLDLQEGKDFKKEVKLDFEYSDIRGISKKVVLSLYKQVDILESESKSGDKFEPNSEILQKKHLSFMNIDNLFFALQQFKNEKSWSNINISKSDIESLINKSDWYKLYIPSDDMKISSFKNLAYFETIMITLLKKYMKSFYEYKKSEWESQFLEYRELDERRDRANLIDNYTITVEDKETELIDRLEALRSMLESGVIDNAELHRLSKNDFKAFNFNKHLYNPLIYTNKGMTALSIKPVELNVGEKDFVEDLDSYLKRNSSKYENTEIYLLRNQSKTGLGFFTEGNFYPDFIMWIIENGKQYINFIDPKGIRNLNPKDDPKINLSLKIKDIEAKLGDTNIILNSYILSNTSLTILNELHTSLTYEYFETKNVLFQVDKKSTYIDSIFKKTLERIN
;
A
#
# COMPACT_ATOMS: atom_id res chain seq x y z
N MET A 1 3.80 -9.14 -21.38
CA MET A 1 3.43 -10.31 -20.53
C MET A 1 4.20 -10.25 -19.21
N LYS A 2 3.63 -10.69 -18.08
CA LYS A 2 4.32 -10.69 -16.77
C LYS A 2 5.39 -11.80 -16.73
N PHE A 3 6.39 -11.68 -15.85
CA PHE A 3 7.50 -12.66 -15.78
C PHE A 3 7.02 -14.09 -15.49
N ASN A 4 6.10 -14.26 -14.54
CA ASN A 4 5.53 -15.56 -14.15
C ASN A 4 4.68 -16.22 -15.25
N GLU A 5 4.19 -15.44 -16.21
CA GLU A 5 3.47 -15.94 -17.39
C GLU A 5 4.43 -16.42 -18.49
N LYS A 6 5.73 -16.10 -18.39
CA LYS A 6 6.76 -16.45 -19.38
C LYS A 6 7.53 -17.74 -19.05
N LEU A 7 7.18 -18.46 -17.99
CA LEU A 7 7.91 -19.64 -17.52
C LEU A 7 7.70 -20.84 -18.44
N VAL A 8 8.51 -20.94 -19.49
CA VAL A 8 8.30 -21.93 -20.57
C VAL A 8 8.60 -23.37 -20.12
N LEU A 9 9.62 -23.61 -19.29
CA LEU A 9 9.89 -24.96 -18.77
C LEU A 9 8.76 -25.46 -17.86
N ASN A 10 8.31 -24.60 -16.94
CA ASN A 10 7.18 -24.91 -16.08
C ASN A 10 5.90 -25.19 -16.90
N SER A 11 5.63 -24.36 -17.92
CA SER A 11 4.49 -24.54 -18.82
C SER A 11 4.58 -25.85 -19.62
N TYR A 12 5.77 -26.21 -20.10
CA TYR A 12 6.01 -27.49 -20.78
C TYR A 12 5.66 -28.67 -19.86
N LEU A 13 6.16 -28.67 -18.62
CA LEU A 13 5.86 -29.75 -17.67
C LEU A 13 4.37 -29.82 -17.31
N LEU A 14 3.69 -28.68 -17.16
CA LEU A 14 2.24 -28.64 -16.99
C LEU A 14 1.50 -29.27 -18.17
N SER A 15 1.97 -29.03 -19.40
CA SER A 15 1.34 -29.61 -20.60
C SER A 15 1.45 -31.14 -20.67
N LEU A 16 2.43 -31.76 -20.00
CA LEU A 16 2.51 -33.22 -19.87
C LEU A 16 1.33 -33.83 -19.09
N PHE A 17 0.63 -33.00 -18.31
CA PHE A 17 -0.58 -33.36 -17.56
C PHE A 17 -1.87 -32.85 -18.22
N ASP A 18 -1.82 -32.35 -19.46
CA ASP A 18 -2.95 -31.78 -20.21
C ASP A 18 -3.63 -30.59 -19.49
N VAL A 19 -2.83 -29.77 -18.79
CA VAL A 19 -3.31 -28.58 -18.07
C VAL A 19 -2.55 -27.33 -18.50
N SER A 20 -3.26 -26.20 -18.48
CA SER A 20 -2.75 -24.91 -18.96
C SER A 20 -2.03 -24.11 -17.88
N ASN A 21 -2.30 -24.40 -16.60
CA ASN A 21 -1.77 -23.65 -15.46
C ASN A 21 -1.71 -24.51 -14.19
N PHE A 22 -0.93 -24.05 -13.21
CA PHE A 22 -0.71 -24.77 -11.95
C PHE A 22 -1.99 -24.97 -11.12
N GLN A 23 -2.90 -24.00 -11.11
CA GLN A 23 -4.14 -24.06 -10.32
C GLN A 23 -5.06 -25.19 -10.80
N GLU A 24 -5.08 -25.43 -12.12
CA GLU A 24 -5.84 -26.52 -12.75
C GLU A 24 -5.32 -27.89 -12.30
N LEU A 25 -3.98 -28.07 -12.29
CA LEU A 25 -3.34 -29.28 -11.74
C LEU A 25 -3.68 -29.46 -10.26
N ALA A 26 -3.48 -28.40 -9.48
CA ALA A 26 -3.56 -28.41 -8.02
C ALA A 26 -4.97 -28.50 -7.43
N LYS A 27 -6.02 -28.22 -8.21
CA LYS A 27 -7.40 -28.00 -7.73
C LYS A 27 -7.89 -29.01 -6.68
N ASP A 28 -7.62 -30.29 -6.91
CA ASP A 28 -8.15 -31.41 -6.11
C ASP A 28 -7.09 -32.01 -5.16
N LEU A 29 -5.86 -31.47 -5.18
CA LEU A 29 -4.73 -31.97 -4.39
C LEU A 29 -4.54 -31.21 -3.07
N LYS A 30 -5.30 -30.14 -2.81
CA LYS A 30 -5.05 -29.23 -1.67
C LYS A 30 -5.53 -29.75 -0.31
N GLU A 31 -6.22 -30.89 -0.30
CA GLU A 31 -6.80 -31.46 0.93
C GLU A 31 -5.72 -32.18 1.75
N SER A 32 -5.59 -31.82 3.04
CA SER A 32 -4.54 -32.38 3.90
C SER A 32 -4.65 -33.90 4.13
N ARG A 33 -5.82 -34.51 3.86
CA ARG A 33 -5.96 -35.98 3.90
C ARG A 33 -5.11 -36.69 2.85
N LEU A 34 -4.71 -35.99 1.78
CA LEU A 34 -3.89 -36.54 0.69
C LEU A 34 -2.39 -36.53 0.99
N GLU A 35 -1.97 -35.93 2.12
CA GLU A 35 -0.57 -35.87 2.53
C GLU A 35 -0.04 -37.20 3.13
N GLU A 36 -0.90 -38.22 3.22
CA GLU A 36 -0.57 -39.55 3.76
C GLU A 36 -0.14 -40.53 2.65
N LEU A 37 0.39 -41.68 3.09
CA LEU A 37 0.64 -42.85 2.25
C LEU A 37 -0.47 -43.89 2.41
N ASP A 38 -0.69 -44.71 1.39
CA ASP A 38 -1.55 -45.88 1.46
C ASP A 38 -0.85 -47.10 2.12
N GLU A 39 -1.56 -48.23 2.19
CA GLU A 39 -1.04 -49.48 2.77
C GLU A 39 0.14 -50.09 2.00
N ASN A 40 0.36 -49.66 0.75
CA ASN A 40 1.44 -50.12 -0.13
C ASN A 40 2.57 -49.09 -0.25
N ASP A 41 2.61 -48.08 0.65
CA ASP A 41 3.58 -46.99 0.61
C ASP A 41 3.50 -46.08 -0.64
N ASN A 42 2.37 -46.00 -1.32
CA ASN A 42 2.17 -44.99 -2.38
C ASN A 42 1.53 -43.72 -1.83
N SER A 43 1.88 -42.57 -2.40
CA SER A 43 1.24 -41.31 -2.03
C SER A 43 -0.23 -41.29 -2.42
N LEU A 44 -1.08 -40.74 -1.56
CA LEU A 44 -2.47 -40.46 -1.93
C LEU A 44 -2.56 -39.39 -3.04
N PHE A 45 -1.53 -38.55 -3.23
CA PHE A 45 -1.45 -37.64 -4.39
C PHE A 45 -1.31 -38.40 -5.71
N TYR A 46 -0.54 -39.49 -5.74
CA TYR A 46 -0.40 -40.34 -6.93
C TYR A 46 -1.76 -40.87 -7.38
N HIS A 47 -2.56 -41.41 -6.45
CA HIS A 47 -3.88 -41.93 -6.77
C HIS A 47 -4.82 -40.87 -7.34
N GLU A 48 -4.81 -39.67 -6.75
CA GLU A 48 -5.64 -38.55 -7.23
C GLU A 48 -5.20 -38.09 -8.64
N LEU A 49 -3.89 -38.00 -8.90
CA LEU A 49 -3.35 -37.67 -10.23
C LEU A 49 -3.69 -38.74 -11.26
N LYS A 50 -3.54 -40.02 -10.92
CA LYS A 50 -3.87 -41.15 -11.80
C LYS A 50 -5.34 -41.14 -12.19
N ASN A 51 -6.23 -40.87 -11.25
CA ASN A 51 -7.68 -40.80 -11.46
C ASN A 51 -8.08 -39.60 -12.33
N LYS A 52 -7.40 -38.46 -12.17
CA LYS A 52 -7.67 -37.24 -12.94
C LYS A 52 -7.22 -37.35 -14.40
N LEU A 53 -6.13 -38.08 -14.66
CA LEU A 53 -5.58 -38.28 -16.00
C LEU A 53 -6.38 -39.27 -16.87
N ILE A 54 -7.56 -39.75 -16.46
CA ILE A 54 -8.36 -40.77 -17.19
C ILE A 54 -8.89 -40.29 -18.57
N SER A 55 -8.66 -39.04 -18.99
CA SER A 55 -8.98 -38.57 -20.34
C SER A 55 -7.93 -39.02 -21.39
N THR A 56 -8.44 -39.58 -22.48
CA THR A 56 -7.86 -40.27 -23.67
C THR A 56 -6.54 -39.79 -24.34
N ASN A 57 -5.62 -39.04 -23.74
CA ASN A 57 -4.31 -38.69 -24.32
C ASN A 57 -3.20 -38.54 -23.24
N LYS A 58 -2.94 -39.58 -22.44
CA LYS A 58 -1.87 -39.54 -21.43
C LYS A 58 -0.47 -39.50 -22.08
N ILE A 59 0.28 -38.42 -21.84
CA ILE A 59 1.69 -38.30 -22.27
C ILE A 59 2.62 -39.10 -21.32
N ILE A 60 2.29 -39.14 -20.02
CA ILE A 60 2.99 -39.94 -19.00
C ILE A 60 2.16 -41.20 -18.71
N SER A 61 2.78 -42.38 -18.78
CA SER A 61 2.10 -43.65 -18.48
C SER A 61 1.85 -43.82 -16.98
N ASP A 62 0.84 -44.61 -16.62
CA ASP A 62 0.53 -44.90 -15.21
C ASP A 62 1.68 -45.61 -14.49
N ASP A 63 2.42 -46.46 -15.20
CA ASP A 63 3.61 -47.16 -14.69
C ASP A 63 4.73 -46.17 -14.38
N LYS A 64 4.98 -45.20 -15.26
CA LYS A 64 5.99 -44.16 -15.04
C LYS A 64 5.61 -43.23 -13.89
N LEU A 65 4.33 -42.83 -13.82
CA LEU A 65 3.86 -42.00 -12.72
C LEU A 65 3.99 -42.71 -11.37
N GLN A 66 3.78 -44.03 -11.33
CA GLN A 66 4.01 -44.84 -10.14
C GLN A 66 5.49 -44.95 -9.78
N GLU A 67 6.37 -45.20 -10.76
CA GLU A 67 7.82 -45.24 -10.56
C GLU A 67 8.34 -43.94 -9.91
N TYR A 68 7.88 -42.78 -10.40
CA TYR A 68 8.23 -41.49 -9.82
C TYR A 68 7.74 -41.33 -8.37
N ASP A 69 6.53 -41.80 -8.06
CA ASP A 69 5.99 -41.78 -6.69
C ASP A 69 6.83 -42.66 -5.75
N GLU A 70 7.13 -43.89 -6.16
CA GLU A 70 7.94 -44.85 -5.42
C GLU A 70 9.34 -44.28 -5.13
N ASN A 71 9.96 -43.59 -6.11
CA ASN A 71 11.22 -42.89 -5.94
C ASN A 71 11.13 -41.81 -4.87
N ILE A 72 10.11 -40.94 -4.93
CA ILE A 72 9.88 -39.88 -3.95
C ILE A 72 9.72 -40.46 -2.54
N VAL A 73 8.89 -41.51 -2.38
CA VAL A 73 8.66 -42.15 -1.09
C VAL A 73 9.94 -42.79 -0.56
N ARG A 74 10.69 -43.51 -1.41
CA ARG A 74 11.97 -44.13 -1.05
C ARG A 74 12.96 -43.08 -0.54
N HIS A 75 13.14 -41.97 -1.25
CA HIS A 75 14.06 -40.90 -0.84
C HIS A 75 13.58 -40.20 0.44
N THR A 76 12.27 -40.02 0.62
CA THR A 76 11.68 -39.47 1.85
C THR A 76 11.98 -40.35 3.06
N LYS A 77 11.91 -41.68 2.90
CA LYS A 77 12.26 -42.65 3.95
C LYS A 77 13.75 -42.60 4.31
N THR A 78 14.63 -42.42 3.31
CA THR A 78 16.08 -42.26 3.55
C THR A 78 16.40 -41.08 4.47
N MET A 79 15.67 -39.96 4.35
CA MET A 79 15.87 -38.79 5.21
C MET A 79 15.50 -39.05 6.68
N ASN A 80 14.69 -40.09 6.98
CA ASN A 80 14.30 -40.50 8.33
C ASN A 80 13.70 -39.38 9.23
N ARG A 81 12.90 -38.48 8.65
CA ARG A 81 12.31 -37.32 9.35
C ARG A 81 10.79 -37.40 9.60
N GLY A 82 10.13 -38.47 9.17
CA GLY A 82 8.66 -38.61 9.27
C GLY A 82 7.92 -37.49 8.53
N LEU A 83 8.44 -37.08 7.37
CA LEU A 83 7.93 -35.95 6.60
C LEU A 83 6.61 -36.30 5.90
N LYS A 84 5.68 -35.34 5.92
CA LYS A 84 4.48 -35.34 5.08
C LYS A 84 4.59 -34.20 4.09
N TRP A 85 4.67 -34.54 2.81
CA TRP A 85 4.78 -33.54 1.76
C TRP A 85 3.45 -32.83 1.56
N LYS A 86 3.49 -31.50 1.48
CA LYS A 86 2.35 -30.74 0.97
C LYS A 86 2.23 -30.96 -0.53
N TYR A 87 1.03 -30.82 -1.08
CA TYR A 87 0.78 -31.10 -2.49
C TYR A 87 1.73 -30.34 -3.43
N PHE A 88 2.07 -29.08 -3.14
CA PHE A 88 2.98 -28.28 -3.96
C PHE A 88 4.44 -28.74 -3.83
N GLN A 89 4.82 -29.32 -2.68
CA GLN A 89 6.14 -29.92 -2.50
C GLN A 89 6.21 -31.23 -3.28
N TYR A 90 5.19 -32.08 -3.15
CA TYR A 90 5.06 -33.32 -3.92
C TYR A 90 5.09 -33.07 -5.43
N LEU A 91 4.29 -32.13 -5.94
CA LEU A 91 4.30 -31.76 -7.36
C LEU A 91 5.65 -31.21 -7.81
N SER A 92 6.33 -30.43 -6.97
CA SER A 92 7.68 -29.95 -7.27
C SER A 92 8.66 -31.12 -7.39
N LEU A 93 8.60 -32.11 -6.49
CA LEU A 93 9.44 -33.31 -6.55
C LEU A 93 9.12 -34.17 -7.77
N LEU A 94 7.84 -34.31 -8.11
CA LEU A 94 7.38 -35.04 -9.30
C LEU A 94 7.88 -34.39 -10.60
N PHE A 95 7.86 -33.06 -10.68
CA PHE A 95 8.40 -32.34 -11.84
C PHE A 95 9.91 -32.58 -12.00
N ILE A 96 10.63 -32.67 -10.89
CA ILE A 96 12.07 -32.99 -10.87
C ILE A 96 12.32 -34.43 -11.32
N GLU A 97 11.54 -35.42 -10.84
CA GLU A 97 11.61 -36.81 -11.32
C GLU A 97 11.47 -36.87 -12.86
N ILE A 98 10.41 -36.25 -13.40
CA ILE A 98 10.13 -36.25 -14.84
C ILE A 98 11.26 -35.61 -15.64
N TYR A 99 11.79 -34.48 -15.17
CA TYR A 99 12.86 -33.79 -15.88
C TYR A 99 14.16 -34.59 -15.85
N LEU A 100 14.55 -35.13 -14.70
CA LEU A 100 15.78 -35.90 -14.56
C LEU A 100 15.72 -37.22 -15.31
N ASP A 101 14.58 -37.91 -15.32
CA ASP A 101 14.38 -39.13 -16.11
C ASP A 101 14.65 -38.83 -17.60
N LYS A 102 13.97 -37.82 -18.16
CA LYS A 102 14.17 -37.39 -19.55
C LYS A 102 15.60 -36.93 -19.83
N TYR A 103 16.20 -36.15 -18.94
CA TYR A 103 17.56 -35.62 -19.09
C TYR A 103 18.60 -36.74 -19.15
N PHE A 104 18.47 -37.77 -18.30
CA PHE A 104 19.42 -38.87 -18.22
C PHE A 104 19.07 -40.06 -19.13
N GLU A 105 17.86 -40.15 -19.66
CA GLU A 105 17.46 -41.15 -20.66
C GLU A 105 17.87 -40.70 -22.08
N ASP A 106 17.45 -39.50 -22.49
CA ASP A 106 17.76 -38.94 -23.81
C ASP A 106 17.77 -37.40 -23.78
N LYS A 107 18.95 -36.84 -23.49
CA LYS A 107 19.17 -35.40 -23.42
C LYS A 107 18.92 -34.68 -24.76
N GLU A 108 19.25 -35.32 -25.88
CA GLU A 108 19.05 -34.74 -27.21
C GLU A 108 17.54 -34.63 -27.53
N GLN A 109 16.78 -35.67 -27.22
CA GLN A 109 15.33 -35.65 -27.39
C GLN A 109 14.66 -34.62 -26.47
N LEU A 110 15.10 -34.48 -25.21
CA LEU A 110 14.61 -33.44 -24.31
C LEU A 110 14.83 -32.03 -24.89
N LEU A 111 15.99 -31.77 -25.49
CA LEU A 111 16.30 -30.49 -26.16
C LEU A 111 15.34 -30.22 -27.33
N VAL A 112 15.03 -31.26 -28.12
CA VAL A 112 14.09 -31.18 -29.25
C VAL A 112 12.67 -30.89 -28.77
N ASP A 113 12.20 -31.59 -27.73
CA ASP A 113 10.87 -31.42 -27.16
C ASP A 113 10.68 -30.00 -26.63
N LEU A 114 11.61 -29.51 -25.81
CA LEU A 114 11.59 -28.15 -25.26
C LEU A 114 11.61 -27.08 -26.34
N ASN A 115 12.46 -27.23 -27.36
CA ASN A 115 12.52 -26.29 -28.47
C ASN A 115 11.31 -26.35 -29.40
N THR A 116 10.58 -27.47 -29.44
CA THR A 116 9.32 -27.60 -30.18
C THR A 116 8.21 -26.87 -29.44
N TYR A 117 8.04 -27.15 -28.14
CA TYR A 117 7.08 -26.45 -27.28
C TYR A 117 7.34 -24.94 -27.25
N LEU A 118 8.60 -24.52 -27.15
CA LEU A 118 8.99 -23.11 -27.19
C LEU A 118 8.55 -22.38 -28.47
N ARG A 119 8.53 -23.05 -29.63
CA ARG A 119 8.07 -22.43 -30.88
C ARG A 119 6.58 -22.11 -30.80
N GLU A 120 5.80 -23.04 -30.28
CA GLU A 120 4.36 -22.86 -30.05
C GLU A 120 4.12 -21.76 -29.02
N PHE A 121 4.83 -21.79 -27.89
CA PHE A 121 4.78 -20.75 -26.87
C PHE A 121 5.06 -19.35 -27.45
N ASN A 122 6.11 -19.22 -28.26
CA ASN A 122 6.49 -17.97 -28.93
C ASN A 122 5.53 -17.54 -30.07
N THR A 123 4.55 -18.36 -30.47
CA THR A 123 3.54 -17.93 -31.46
C THR A 123 2.49 -17.01 -30.83
N ASN A 124 2.21 -17.19 -29.55
CA ASN A 124 1.20 -16.45 -28.79
C ASN A 124 1.75 -15.20 -28.10
N ILE A 125 3.01 -14.83 -28.37
CA ILE A 125 3.74 -13.75 -27.68
C ILE A 125 4.24 -12.72 -28.70
N ASP A 126 4.15 -11.44 -28.32
CA ASP A 126 4.63 -10.30 -29.09
C ASP A 126 6.08 -10.45 -29.54
N LYS A 127 6.41 -9.97 -30.74
CA LYS A 127 7.73 -10.16 -31.37
C LYS A 127 8.90 -9.67 -30.50
N LYS A 128 8.67 -8.65 -29.66
CA LYS A 128 9.69 -8.07 -28.76
C LYS A 128 9.90 -8.87 -27.46
N GLU A 129 8.99 -9.79 -27.14
CA GLU A 129 9.01 -10.59 -25.91
C GLU A 129 9.35 -12.07 -26.16
N LYS A 130 9.67 -12.45 -27.41
CA LYS A 130 9.99 -13.84 -27.77
C LYS A 130 11.29 -14.31 -27.12
N LEU A 131 11.22 -15.50 -26.55
CA LEU A 131 12.34 -16.20 -25.90
C LEU A 131 13.24 -16.86 -26.95
N THR A 132 14.54 -16.95 -26.66
CA THR A 132 15.51 -17.63 -27.54
C THR A 132 15.40 -19.14 -27.40
N LYS A 133 15.83 -19.86 -28.44
CA LYS A 133 15.93 -21.33 -28.41
C LYS A 133 16.78 -21.81 -27.23
N TYR A 134 16.46 -22.99 -26.73
CA TYR A 134 17.29 -23.73 -25.80
C TYR A 134 18.57 -24.19 -26.50
N ASP A 135 19.69 -24.06 -25.81
CA ASP A 135 20.92 -24.79 -26.10
C ASP A 135 21.10 -25.98 -25.11
N GLU A 136 22.08 -26.83 -25.40
CA GLU A 136 22.32 -28.06 -24.61
C GLU A 136 22.85 -27.76 -23.19
N THR A 137 23.60 -26.66 -23.02
CA THR A 137 24.16 -26.26 -21.73
C THR A 137 23.11 -25.71 -20.79
N GLU A 138 22.07 -25.07 -21.32
CA GLU A 138 20.94 -24.54 -20.57
C GLU A 138 20.09 -25.64 -19.91
N LEU A 139 20.21 -26.90 -20.35
CA LEU A 139 19.52 -28.04 -19.74
C LEU A 139 20.15 -28.47 -18.40
N ASN A 140 21.38 -28.03 -18.12
CA ASN A 140 22.13 -28.39 -16.91
C ASN A 140 21.73 -27.53 -15.70
N LYS A 141 20.68 -26.71 -15.80
CA LYS A 141 20.28 -25.76 -14.76
C LYS A 141 18.79 -25.81 -14.51
N LEU A 142 18.42 -26.04 -13.25
CA LEU A 142 17.04 -25.95 -12.78
C LEU A 142 16.90 -24.91 -11.67
N ALA A 143 15.83 -24.14 -11.71
CA ALA A 143 15.51 -23.15 -10.70
C ALA A 143 14.13 -23.45 -10.07
N LEU A 144 14.05 -23.38 -8.75
CA LEU A 144 12.81 -23.54 -8.00
C LEU A 144 12.41 -22.20 -7.39
N TYR A 145 11.29 -21.64 -7.88
CA TYR A 145 10.74 -20.39 -7.39
C TYR A 145 9.73 -20.71 -6.29
N ASN A 146 10.17 -20.67 -5.03
CA ASN A 146 9.34 -21.06 -3.90
C ASN A 146 9.26 -19.96 -2.83
N ALA A 147 8.06 -19.73 -2.29
CA ALA A 147 7.83 -18.80 -1.19
C ALA A 147 8.67 -19.13 0.05
N THR A 148 9.05 -18.12 0.83
CA THR A 148 9.74 -18.34 2.12
C THR A 148 8.83 -19.11 3.08
N GLY A 149 9.34 -20.20 3.66
CA GLY A 149 8.55 -21.07 4.55
C GLY A 149 7.84 -22.24 3.85
N SER A 150 7.93 -22.35 2.53
CA SER A 150 7.38 -23.47 1.74
C SER A 150 8.22 -24.77 1.81
N GLY A 151 9.35 -24.77 2.52
CA GLY A 151 10.19 -25.97 2.69
C GLY A 151 11.34 -26.11 1.69
N LYS A 152 11.88 -25.00 1.15
CA LYS A 152 13.04 -24.98 0.23
C LYS A 152 14.20 -25.89 0.66
N THR A 153 14.58 -25.86 1.94
CA THR A 153 15.67 -26.69 2.48
C THR A 153 15.40 -28.20 2.33
N LEU A 154 14.15 -28.64 2.56
CA LEU A 154 13.76 -30.04 2.39
C LEU A 154 13.72 -30.45 0.91
N LEU A 155 13.22 -29.57 0.04
CA LEU A 155 13.25 -29.79 -1.40
C LEU A 155 14.68 -29.90 -1.93
N LEU A 156 15.59 -29.05 -1.44
CA LEU A 156 17.01 -29.11 -1.80
C LEU A 156 17.62 -30.46 -1.44
N GLN A 157 17.38 -30.96 -0.23
CA GLN A 157 17.86 -32.26 0.23
C GLN A 157 17.30 -33.41 -0.62
N MET A 158 16.02 -33.36 -0.97
CA MET A 158 15.42 -34.35 -1.87
C MET A 158 16.00 -34.30 -3.27
N ASN A 159 16.19 -33.10 -3.84
CA ASN A 159 16.73 -32.94 -5.18
C ASN A 159 18.15 -33.52 -5.31
N ILE A 160 18.97 -33.50 -4.23
CA ILE A 160 20.25 -34.22 -4.18
C ILE A 160 20.04 -35.73 -4.37
N LEU A 161 19.10 -36.31 -3.63
CA LEU A 161 18.81 -37.74 -3.69
C LEU A 161 18.24 -38.15 -5.07
N GLN A 162 17.35 -37.33 -5.63
CA GLN A 162 16.78 -37.54 -6.96
C GLN A 162 17.85 -37.45 -8.05
N PHE A 163 18.71 -36.42 -8.01
CA PHE A 163 19.81 -36.30 -8.96
C PHE A 163 20.76 -37.50 -8.89
N ASN A 164 21.18 -37.88 -7.69
CA ASN A 164 22.06 -39.03 -7.51
C ASN A 164 21.44 -40.35 -7.99
N HIS A 165 20.11 -40.50 -7.88
CA HIS A 165 19.40 -41.67 -8.39
C HIS A 165 19.55 -41.81 -9.91
N TYR A 166 19.29 -40.75 -10.67
CA TYR A 166 19.34 -40.78 -12.13
C TYR A 166 20.77 -40.67 -12.69
N ALA A 167 21.67 -39.96 -12.01
CA ALA A 167 23.06 -39.78 -12.41
C ALA A 167 23.90 -41.07 -12.28
N ASN A 168 23.48 -41.99 -11.40
CA ASN A 168 24.24 -43.17 -11.04
C ASN A 168 24.63 -44.00 -12.27
N GLY A 169 25.94 -44.13 -12.50
CA GLY A 169 26.50 -44.88 -13.63
C GLY A 169 26.43 -44.19 -15.00
N LYS A 170 25.88 -42.96 -15.09
CA LYS A 170 25.73 -42.20 -16.34
C LYS A 170 26.67 -40.99 -16.44
N ILE A 171 26.88 -40.28 -15.33
CA ILE A 171 27.80 -39.12 -15.27
C ILE A 171 28.71 -39.26 -14.05
N LYS A 172 29.97 -38.81 -14.17
CA LYS A 172 30.88 -38.68 -13.04
C LYS A 172 30.83 -37.23 -12.57
N ILE A 173 30.38 -36.98 -11.34
CA ILE A 173 30.44 -35.66 -10.69
C ILE A 173 31.71 -35.58 -9.85
N ASN A 174 32.42 -34.46 -9.92
CA ASN A 174 33.64 -34.25 -9.14
C ASN A 174 33.33 -33.95 -7.67
N LYS A 175 32.43 -32.99 -7.42
CA LYS A 175 31.99 -32.60 -6.08
C LYS A 175 30.51 -32.21 -6.04
N THR A 176 29.90 -32.37 -4.87
CA THR A 176 28.59 -31.75 -4.56
C THR A 176 28.80 -30.55 -3.65
N VAL A 177 28.42 -29.36 -4.12
CA VAL A 177 28.70 -28.09 -3.43
C VAL A 177 27.40 -27.34 -3.15
N LEU A 178 27.19 -26.92 -1.90
CA LEU A 178 26.13 -26.00 -1.52
C LEU A 178 26.70 -24.60 -1.29
N ILE A 179 26.23 -23.63 -2.07
CA ILE A 179 26.58 -22.22 -1.94
C ILE A 179 25.52 -21.50 -1.09
N THR A 180 25.98 -20.85 -0.03
CA THR A 180 25.14 -20.06 0.89
C THR A 180 25.57 -18.58 0.90
N PRO A 181 24.70 -17.65 1.31
CA PRO A 181 25.01 -16.22 1.35
C PRO A 181 25.88 -15.78 2.53
N ASN A 182 25.95 -16.55 3.63
CA ASN A 182 26.74 -16.25 4.83
C ASN A 182 27.00 -17.50 5.69
N GLU A 183 28.00 -17.43 6.58
CA GLU A 183 28.35 -18.53 7.50
C GLU A 183 27.22 -18.99 8.42
N GLY A 184 26.35 -18.08 8.86
CA GLY A 184 25.21 -18.42 9.72
C GLY A 184 24.26 -19.39 9.03
N LEU A 185 23.98 -19.17 7.74
CA LEU A 185 23.17 -20.06 6.93
C LEU A 185 23.91 -21.37 6.60
N SER A 186 25.23 -21.33 6.41
CA SER A 186 26.03 -22.56 6.23
C SER A 186 25.90 -23.51 7.41
N ASN A 187 26.02 -23.00 8.64
CA ASN A 187 25.84 -23.81 9.85
C ASN A 187 24.41 -24.35 9.98
N GLN A 188 23.40 -23.53 9.63
CA GLN A 188 22.02 -23.98 9.62
C GLN A 188 21.79 -25.17 8.65
N HIS A 189 22.35 -25.10 7.44
CA HIS A 189 22.25 -26.20 6.48
C HIS A 189 22.98 -27.46 6.96
N LEU A 190 24.14 -27.31 7.60
CA LEU A 190 24.86 -28.45 8.21
C LEU A 190 24.00 -29.19 9.23
N GLU A 191 23.35 -28.46 10.15
CA GLU A 191 22.44 -29.03 11.14
C GLU A 191 21.23 -29.73 10.47
N GLU A 192 20.66 -29.13 9.43
CA GLU A 192 19.52 -29.71 8.70
C GLU A 192 19.90 -30.96 7.88
N PHE A 193 21.12 -31.03 7.33
CA PHE A 193 21.62 -32.23 6.65
C PHE A 193 21.85 -33.37 7.66
N GLN A 194 22.46 -33.07 8.80
CA GLN A 194 22.64 -34.03 9.90
C GLN A 194 21.29 -34.57 10.39
N ALA A 195 20.29 -33.69 10.55
CA ALA A 195 18.93 -34.08 10.93
C ALA A 195 18.23 -34.95 9.87
N SER A 196 18.75 -34.99 8.64
CA SER A 196 18.21 -35.76 7.52
C SER A 196 19.09 -36.95 7.14
N ASN A 197 20.08 -37.32 7.98
CA ASN A 197 21.05 -38.38 7.71
C ASN A 197 21.83 -38.21 6.38
N ILE A 198 22.11 -36.96 5.99
CA ILE A 198 22.92 -36.65 4.81
C ILE A 198 24.29 -36.14 5.29
N GLU A 199 25.37 -36.75 4.78
CA GLU A 199 26.74 -36.34 5.11
C GLU A 199 27.09 -35.00 4.44
N ALA A 200 27.43 -34.01 5.25
CA ALA A 200 27.83 -32.67 4.79
C ALA A 200 28.91 -32.08 5.71
N GLU A 201 29.75 -31.20 5.16
CA GLU A 201 30.82 -30.52 5.89
C GLU A 201 30.99 -29.05 5.45
N ILE A 202 31.48 -28.20 6.35
CA ILE A 202 31.83 -26.82 5.99
C ILE A 202 33.17 -26.84 5.26
N PHE A 203 33.23 -26.22 4.08
CA PHE A 203 34.45 -26.14 3.30
C PHE A 203 35.59 -25.45 4.08
N SER A 204 36.76 -26.08 4.11
CA SER A 204 37.99 -25.53 4.68
C SER A 204 39.17 -25.72 3.71
N LYS A 205 40.07 -24.75 3.64
CA LYS A 205 41.28 -24.83 2.79
C LYS A 205 42.34 -25.76 3.36
N ASP A 206 42.37 -25.87 4.69
CA ASP A 206 43.41 -26.61 5.44
C ASP A 206 43.06 -28.09 5.59
N SER A 207 41.83 -28.50 5.28
CA SER A 207 41.39 -29.90 5.26
C SER A 207 41.86 -30.65 4.01
N LYS A 208 43.07 -30.38 3.54
CA LYS A 208 43.75 -31.21 2.54
C LYS A 208 44.29 -32.47 3.19
N GLY A 209 43.47 -33.52 3.19
CA GLY A 209 43.96 -34.90 3.25
C GLY A 209 43.11 -35.85 4.09
N LEU A 210 42.41 -36.79 3.43
CA LEU A 210 42.89 -38.18 3.29
C LEU A 210 41.88 -39.16 2.67
N PHE A 211 40.66 -38.72 2.32
CA PHE A 211 39.75 -39.48 1.44
C PHE A 211 38.96 -38.48 0.59
N GLU A 212 38.69 -38.80 -0.69
CA GLU A 212 37.60 -38.18 -1.45
C GLU A 212 36.32 -38.41 -0.63
N SER A 213 35.94 -37.43 0.21
CA SER A 213 34.69 -37.52 0.95
C SER A 213 33.57 -37.34 -0.07
N ASN A 214 32.61 -38.26 -0.10
CA ASN A 214 31.38 -38.08 -0.88
C ASN A 214 30.41 -37.11 -0.17
N ALA A 215 30.89 -36.39 0.86
CA ALA A 215 30.09 -35.47 1.63
C ALA A 215 29.83 -34.18 0.85
N ILE A 216 28.72 -33.52 1.17
CA ILE A 216 28.36 -32.24 0.56
C ILE A 216 29.23 -31.13 1.16
N GLU A 217 29.96 -30.40 0.33
CA GLU A 217 30.76 -29.26 0.74
C GLU A 217 29.89 -28.00 0.81
N ILE A 218 29.75 -27.39 2.00
CA ILE A 218 28.99 -26.15 2.20
C ILE A 218 29.97 -24.97 2.23
N ILE A 219 29.80 -24.02 1.32
CA ILE A 219 30.66 -22.84 1.21
C ILE A 219 29.85 -21.54 1.14
N GLU A 220 30.30 -20.54 1.89
CA GLU A 220 29.77 -19.18 1.76
C GLU A 220 30.30 -18.54 0.47
N ILE A 221 29.41 -17.90 -0.29
CA ILE A 221 29.73 -17.27 -1.58
C ILE A 221 30.88 -16.24 -1.51
N THR A 222 31.04 -15.51 -0.41
CA THR A 222 32.12 -14.51 -0.25
C THR A 222 33.51 -15.14 -0.14
N LYS A 223 33.58 -16.44 0.14
CA LYS A 223 34.82 -17.22 0.17
C LYS A 223 35.23 -17.71 -1.22
N LEU A 224 34.42 -17.53 -2.27
CA LEU A 224 34.77 -17.86 -3.65
C LEU A 224 35.36 -16.63 -4.35
N GLY A 225 36.54 -16.77 -4.94
CA GLY A 225 37.24 -15.72 -5.69
C GLY A 225 37.86 -16.22 -6.99
N GLU A 226 38.43 -15.31 -7.80
CA GLU A 226 39.20 -15.67 -8.99
C GLU A 226 40.56 -16.29 -8.63
N GLU A 227 41.20 -15.77 -7.58
CA GLU A 227 42.49 -16.24 -7.07
C GLU A 227 42.41 -16.66 -5.60
N ASN A 228 43.36 -17.51 -5.18
CA ASN A 228 43.51 -17.92 -3.79
C ASN A 228 44.07 -16.76 -2.95
N GLY A 229 43.27 -16.27 -1.99
CA GLY A 229 43.68 -15.29 -0.98
C GLY A 229 43.72 -15.90 0.43
N ASP A 230 43.80 -15.07 1.47
CA ASP A 230 43.77 -15.55 2.87
C ASP A 230 42.40 -16.18 3.19
N LYS A 231 41.31 -15.48 2.89
CA LYS A 231 39.92 -15.92 3.18
C LYS A 231 39.15 -16.44 1.95
N THR A 232 39.70 -16.32 0.74
CA THR A 232 39.04 -16.69 -0.52
C THR A 232 39.75 -17.85 -1.23
N VAL A 233 38.99 -18.78 -1.82
CA VAL A 233 39.49 -19.90 -2.63
C VAL A 233 39.16 -19.66 -4.10
N ALA A 234 40.10 -19.96 -4.99
CA ALA A 234 39.93 -19.84 -6.43
C ALA A 234 38.87 -20.84 -6.91
N VAL A 235 37.88 -20.36 -7.67
CA VAL A 235 36.80 -21.20 -8.25
C VAL A 235 37.38 -22.36 -9.07
N ASP A 236 38.44 -22.11 -9.84
CA ASP A 236 39.11 -23.12 -10.67
C ASP A 236 39.69 -24.29 -9.84
N SER A 237 39.83 -24.13 -8.51
CA SER A 237 40.27 -25.22 -7.62
C SER A 237 39.20 -26.28 -7.35
N PHE A 238 37.94 -26.01 -7.72
CA PHE A 238 36.82 -26.94 -7.57
C PHE A 238 36.55 -27.77 -8.83
N GLU A 239 37.32 -27.58 -9.91
CA GLU A 239 36.99 -28.12 -11.24
C GLU A 239 35.62 -27.62 -11.74
N ASP A 240 35.18 -28.02 -12.94
CA ASP A 240 34.02 -27.45 -13.64
C ASP A 240 32.80 -28.40 -13.74
N ASN A 241 33.00 -29.69 -13.46
CA ASN A 241 31.97 -30.74 -13.52
C ASN A 241 31.45 -31.10 -12.11
N ASN A 242 30.82 -30.11 -11.45
CA ASN A 242 30.25 -30.26 -10.11
C ASN A 242 28.72 -30.25 -10.12
N LEU A 243 28.13 -30.87 -9.09
CA LEU A 243 26.72 -30.69 -8.75
C LEU A 243 26.61 -29.52 -7.76
N VAL A 244 26.00 -28.41 -8.19
CA VAL A 244 25.99 -27.15 -7.44
C VAL A 244 24.58 -26.81 -7.00
N PHE A 245 24.37 -26.60 -5.71
CA PHE A 245 23.13 -26.09 -5.13
C PHE A 245 23.35 -24.65 -4.66
N ILE A 246 22.42 -23.75 -4.99
CA ILE A 246 22.53 -22.33 -4.66
C ILE A 246 21.30 -21.91 -3.87
N ASP A 247 21.48 -21.60 -2.60
CA ASP A 247 20.44 -20.98 -1.78
C ASP A 247 20.42 -19.46 -1.98
N GLU A 248 19.23 -18.88 -2.04
CA GLU A 248 18.99 -17.47 -2.36
C GLU A 248 19.62 -17.02 -3.69
N GLY A 249 19.45 -17.82 -4.75
CA GLY A 249 20.05 -17.62 -6.09
C GLY A 249 19.78 -16.25 -6.74
N HIS A 250 18.74 -15.54 -6.31
CA HIS A 250 18.43 -14.18 -6.75
C HIS A 250 19.54 -13.16 -6.45
N ARG A 251 20.41 -13.41 -5.46
CA ARG A 251 21.53 -12.52 -5.13
C ARG A 251 22.63 -12.53 -6.21
N GLY A 252 22.83 -13.65 -6.89
CA GLY A 252 23.80 -13.78 -7.99
C GLY A 252 23.50 -12.84 -9.16
N ALA A 253 22.24 -12.44 -9.36
CA ALA A 253 21.86 -11.50 -10.41
C ALA A 253 22.39 -10.06 -10.20
N LYS A 254 22.70 -9.66 -8.95
CA LYS A 254 23.14 -8.29 -8.61
C LYS A 254 24.65 -8.07 -8.73
N GLY A 255 25.48 -9.11 -8.65
CA GLY A 255 26.94 -9.01 -8.76
C GLY A 255 27.50 -9.83 -9.92
N GLU A 256 28.22 -9.19 -10.85
CA GLU A 256 28.78 -9.87 -12.05
C GLU A 256 29.76 -11.00 -11.67
N ILE A 257 30.57 -10.79 -10.62
CA ILE A 257 31.54 -11.78 -10.12
C ILE A 257 30.81 -13.01 -9.54
N TRP A 258 29.68 -12.82 -8.87
CA TRP A 258 28.93 -13.89 -8.21
C TRP A 258 28.29 -14.85 -9.22
N LYS A 259 27.67 -14.30 -10.26
CA LYS A 259 27.10 -15.09 -11.35
C LYS A 259 28.19 -15.82 -12.14
N THR A 260 29.30 -15.15 -12.42
CA THR A 260 30.41 -15.78 -13.16
C THR A 260 31.00 -16.96 -12.38
N ASN A 261 31.23 -16.79 -11.08
CA ASN A 261 31.82 -17.83 -10.24
C ASN A 261 30.90 -19.06 -10.09
N ARG A 262 29.59 -18.87 -9.91
CA ARG A 262 28.65 -20.00 -9.81
C ARG A 262 28.49 -20.74 -11.14
N ASP A 263 28.45 -20.02 -12.27
CA ASP A 263 28.24 -20.62 -13.59
C ASP A 263 29.48 -21.44 -13.98
N LYS A 264 30.70 -20.98 -13.61
CA LYS A 264 31.95 -21.74 -13.78
C LYS A 264 31.99 -23.05 -12.98
N LEU A 265 31.48 -23.06 -11.74
CA LEU A 265 31.50 -24.27 -10.90
C LEU A 265 30.68 -25.43 -11.48
N SER A 266 29.71 -25.13 -12.34
CA SER A 266 28.77 -26.10 -12.91
C SER A 266 28.77 -26.11 -14.44
N GLU A 267 29.82 -25.57 -15.08
CA GLU A 267 29.90 -25.41 -16.54
C GLU A 267 29.70 -26.74 -17.27
N ASN A 268 30.36 -27.81 -16.79
CA ASN A 268 30.21 -29.17 -17.31
C ASN A 268 29.38 -30.08 -16.40
N GLY A 269 28.86 -29.54 -15.30
CA GLY A 269 28.12 -30.27 -14.27
C GLY A 269 26.61 -29.99 -14.32
N PHE A 270 26.00 -29.81 -13.15
CA PHE A 270 24.56 -29.51 -13.02
C PHE A 270 24.29 -28.56 -11.86
N ALA A 271 23.34 -27.63 -12.03
CA ALA A 271 23.01 -26.61 -11.04
C ALA A 271 21.53 -26.59 -10.63
N PHE A 272 21.28 -26.48 -9.32
CA PHE A 272 19.96 -26.19 -8.75
C PHE A 272 19.97 -24.84 -8.04
N GLU A 273 19.06 -23.94 -8.41
CA GLU A 273 18.89 -22.64 -7.76
C GLU A 273 17.56 -22.52 -7.01
N TYR A 274 17.60 -22.02 -5.78
CA TYR A 274 16.40 -21.84 -4.95
C TYR A 274 16.25 -20.36 -4.60
N SER A 275 15.06 -19.81 -4.80
CA SER A 275 14.78 -18.43 -4.41
C SER A 275 13.31 -18.16 -4.21
N ALA A 276 13.02 -17.20 -3.31
CA ALA A 276 11.69 -16.66 -3.11
C ALA A 276 11.45 -15.33 -3.86
N THR A 277 12.44 -14.80 -4.60
CA THR A 277 12.40 -13.42 -5.14
C THR A 277 13.02 -13.30 -6.54
N PHE A 278 12.87 -14.32 -7.40
CA PHE A 278 13.39 -14.27 -8.77
C PHE A 278 12.84 -13.09 -9.59
N ALA A 279 11.51 -12.86 -9.54
CA ALA A 279 10.87 -11.77 -10.28
C ALA A 279 11.48 -10.41 -9.91
N GLN A 280 11.72 -10.18 -8.62
CA GLN A 280 12.32 -8.94 -8.13
C GLN A 280 13.75 -8.73 -8.63
N ALA A 281 14.57 -9.78 -8.59
CA ALA A 281 15.95 -9.68 -9.04
C ALA A 281 16.03 -9.32 -10.53
N ILE A 282 15.14 -9.89 -11.34
CA ILE A 282 15.04 -9.60 -12.78
C ILE A 282 14.51 -8.19 -13.00
N ASN A 283 13.44 -7.79 -12.32
CA ASN A 283 12.86 -6.45 -12.43
C ASN A 283 13.80 -5.33 -11.94
N SER A 284 14.69 -5.63 -11.00
CA SER A 284 15.71 -4.69 -10.53
C SER A 284 16.86 -4.48 -11.53
N SER A 285 16.99 -5.35 -12.53
CA SER A 285 17.98 -5.24 -13.61
C SER A 285 17.43 -4.41 -14.78
N THR A 286 18.31 -3.75 -15.55
CA THR A 286 17.91 -2.89 -16.68
C THR A 286 18.63 -3.26 -17.98
N GLY A 287 18.02 -2.89 -19.11
CA GLY A 287 18.61 -3.09 -20.45
C GLY A 287 18.87 -4.56 -20.80
N LYS A 288 20.02 -4.82 -21.45
CA LYS A 288 20.39 -6.16 -21.95
C LYS A 288 20.44 -7.22 -20.85
N LYS A 289 20.95 -6.86 -19.66
CA LYS A 289 21.06 -7.76 -18.50
C LYS A 289 19.70 -8.26 -18.02
N LYS A 290 18.66 -7.42 -18.08
CA LYS A 290 17.29 -7.84 -17.77
C LYS A 290 16.82 -8.93 -18.74
N THR A 291 16.98 -8.70 -20.04
CA THR A 291 16.56 -9.65 -21.08
C THR A 291 17.32 -10.97 -20.99
N GLU A 292 18.62 -10.94 -20.69
CA GLU A 292 19.44 -12.15 -20.50
C GLU A 292 18.97 -12.96 -19.28
N LEU A 293 18.76 -12.32 -18.12
CA LEU A 293 18.27 -12.99 -16.92
C LEU A 293 16.83 -13.50 -17.08
N GLU A 294 15.97 -12.72 -17.74
CA GLU A 294 14.60 -13.12 -18.05
C GLU A 294 14.60 -14.36 -18.94
N ASN A 295 15.42 -14.38 -19.99
CA ASN A 295 15.52 -15.52 -20.91
C ASN A 295 16.11 -16.77 -20.23
N GLU A 296 17.12 -16.61 -19.37
CA GLU A 296 17.70 -17.72 -18.59
C GLU A 296 16.68 -18.33 -17.62
N TYR A 297 16.08 -17.50 -16.76
CA TYR A 297 15.20 -18.01 -15.70
C TYR A 297 13.83 -18.46 -16.19
N THR A 298 13.30 -17.88 -17.28
CA THR A 298 12.08 -18.42 -17.91
C THR A 298 12.28 -19.83 -18.45
N LYS A 299 13.52 -20.16 -18.86
CA LYS A 299 13.90 -21.47 -19.37
C LYS A 299 14.35 -22.46 -18.30
N ALA A 300 14.83 -21.98 -17.15
CA ALA A 300 15.33 -22.82 -16.05
C ALA A 300 14.32 -23.03 -14.90
N ILE A 301 13.33 -22.13 -14.71
CA ILE A 301 12.37 -22.29 -13.62
C ILE A 301 11.43 -23.46 -13.92
N ILE A 302 11.62 -24.54 -13.15
CA ILE A 302 10.86 -25.78 -13.29
C ILE A 302 9.52 -25.71 -12.56
N PHE A 303 9.48 -25.02 -11.42
CA PHE A 303 8.31 -24.94 -10.56
C PHE A 303 8.16 -23.54 -9.94
N ASP A 304 6.96 -22.93 -10.10
CA ASP A 304 6.57 -21.67 -9.48
C ASP A 304 5.52 -21.90 -8.39
N TYR A 305 5.98 -21.80 -7.14
CA TYR A 305 5.16 -21.68 -5.94
C TYR A 305 5.56 -20.42 -5.15
N SER A 306 5.54 -19.28 -5.84
CA SER A 306 5.73 -17.92 -5.30
C SER A 306 4.77 -17.55 -4.17
N TYR A 307 5.00 -16.41 -3.50
CA TYR A 307 4.27 -16.00 -2.30
C TYR A 307 2.75 -15.88 -2.54
N LYS A 308 2.31 -15.52 -3.75
CA LYS A 308 0.87 -15.49 -4.10
C LYS A 308 0.19 -16.83 -3.86
N TYR A 309 0.81 -17.95 -4.22
CA TYR A 309 0.20 -19.28 -4.05
C TYR A 309 0.17 -19.65 -2.58
N PHE A 310 1.32 -19.50 -1.91
CA PHE A 310 1.46 -19.74 -0.47
C PHE A 310 0.39 -18.99 0.34
N TYR A 311 0.22 -17.68 0.08
CA TYR A 311 -0.76 -16.86 0.78
C TYR A 311 -2.21 -17.22 0.41
N ASN A 312 -2.52 -17.40 -0.87
CA ASN A 312 -3.89 -17.68 -1.34
C ASN A 312 -4.38 -19.07 -0.91
N ASP A 313 -3.49 -20.05 -0.77
CA ASP A 313 -3.82 -21.38 -0.25
C ASP A 313 -3.96 -21.40 1.29
N GLY A 314 -3.79 -20.24 1.92
CA GLY A 314 -4.01 -20.04 3.34
C GLY A 314 -2.83 -20.42 4.23
N TYR A 315 -1.64 -20.60 3.66
CA TYR A 315 -0.43 -20.89 4.43
C TYR A 315 0.14 -19.63 5.09
N GLY A 316 0.74 -19.83 6.26
CA GLY A 316 1.34 -18.74 7.03
C GLY A 316 0.32 -17.82 7.72
N LYS A 317 0.84 -16.74 8.29
CA LYS A 317 0.09 -15.68 8.96
C LYS A 317 -0.45 -14.67 7.95
N ASP A 318 -1.56 -14.04 8.31
CA ASP A 318 -1.96 -12.75 7.74
C ASP A 318 -0.94 -11.65 8.09
N TYR A 319 -1.07 -10.49 7.48
CA TYR A 319 -0.20 -9.35 7.78
C TYR A 319 -0.98 -8.04 7.94
N SER A 320 -0.49 -7.18 8.82
CA SER A 320 -0.96 -5.81 9.00
C SER A 320 0.24 -4.87 9.07
N ILE A 321 0.35 -3.96 8.11
CA ILE A 321 1.48 -3.05 7.98
C ILE A 321 0.97 -1.62 8.12
N LEU A 322 1.49 -0.93 9.12
CA LEU A 322 1.25 0.48 9.37
C LEU A 322 2.55 1.23 9.10
N ASN A 323 2.47 2.42 8.52
CA ASN A 323 3.63 3.29 8.33
C ASN A 323 3.28 4.75 8.66
N LEU A 324 3.94 5.27 9.69
CA LEU A 324 3.83 6.66 10.10
C LEU A 324 4.93 7.48 9.44
N SER A 325 4.53 8.47 8.64
CA SER A 325 5.43 9.36 7.89
C SER A 325 5.82 10.65 8.63
N GLU A 326 5.11 11.01 9.71
CA GLU A 326 5.30 12.26 10.45
C GLU A 326 6.27 12.16 11.64
N ASP A 327 6.81 13.32 12.06
CA ASP A 327 7.90 13.47 13.05
C ASP A 327 7.44 14.08 14.40
N SER A 328 6.18 13.91 14.79
CA SER A 328 5.71 14.36 16.10
C SER A 328 6.05 13.32 17.17
N GLU A 329 6.79 13.71 18.21
CA GLU A 329 7.21 12.79 19.28
C GLU A 329 6.02 12.20 20.05
N THR A 330 4.96 12.98 20.31
CA THR A 330 3.75 12.50 21.00
C THR A 330 2.97 11.47 20.18
N ILE A 331 2.86 11.71 18.87
CA ILE A 331 2.24 10.76 17.94
C ILE A 331 3.11 9.50 17.79
N LYS A 332 4.43 9.65 17.69
CA LYS A 332 5.38 8.54 17.65
C LYS A 332 5.28 7.67 18.90
N GLN A 333 5.17 8.26 20.09
CA GLN A 333 4.94 7.50 21.32
C GLN A 333 3.61 6.74 21.31
N THR A 334 2.52 7.38 20.89
CA THR A 334 1.21 6.72 20.80
C THR A 334 1.27 5.54 19.83
N TYR A 335 1.91 5.74 18.67
CA TYR A 335 2.09 4.71 17.66
C TYR A 335 2.95 3.52 18.14
N LEU A 336 4.07 3.79 18.81
CA LEU A 336 4.92 2.74 19.40
C LEU A 336 4.22 2.04 20.58
N THR A 337 3.42 2.77 21.36
CA THR A 337 2.56 2.17 22.41
C THR A 337 1.56 1.20 21.79
N ALA A 338 0.95 1.54 20.66
CA ALA A 338 0.04 0.63 19.95
C ALA A 338 0.76 -0.61 19.39
N SER A 339 2.01 -0.46 18.93
CA SER A 339 2.87 -1.59 18.54
C SER A 339 3.11 -2.55 19.71
N LEU A 340 3.46 -2.02 20.88
CA LEU A 340 3.63 -2.79 22.11
C LEU A 340 2.30 -3.45 22.54
N LEU A 341 1.17 -2.74 22.43
CA LEU A 341 -0.16 -3.27 22.73
C LEU A 341 -0.54 -4.45 21.82
N SER A 342 -0.17 -4.38 20.54
CA SER A 342 -0.43 -5.44 19.56
C SER A 342 0.36 -6.70 19.90
N PHE A 343 1.63 -6.53 20.26
CA PHE A 343 2.47 -7.62 20.76
C PHE A 343 1.93 -8.22 22.07
N TYR A 344 1.57 -7.36 23.03
CA TYR A 344 0.99 -7.78 24.31
C TYR A 344 -0.31 -8.58 24.12
N GLN A 345 -1.20 -8.15 23.23
CA GLN A 345 -2.41 -8.90 22.88
C GLN A 345 -2.08 -10.32 22.43
N GLN A 346 -1.09 -10.49 21.52
CA GLN A 346 -0.66 -11.80 21.06
C GLN A 346 -0.10 -12.64 22.20
N MET A 347 0.68 -12.04 23.11
CA MET A 347 1.21 -12.71 24.30
C MET A 347 0.09 -13.22 25.22
N LYS A 348 -0.95 -12.41 25.46
CA LYS A 348 -2.10 -12.84 26.28
C LYS A 348 -2.89 -13.97 25.64
N ILE A 349 -3.09 -13.93 24.33
CA ILE A 349 -3.75 -15.03 23.61
C ILE A 349 -2.92 -16.31 23.74
N TYR A 350 -1.60 -16.23 23.59
CA TYR A 350 -0.71 -17.38 23.81
C TYR A 350 -0.83 -17.94 25.23
N GLN A 351 -0.77 -17.07 26.25
CA GLN A 351 -0.90 -17.43 27.67
C GLN A 351 -2.26 -18.06 28.03
N SER A 352 -3.31 -17.89 27.22
CA SER A 352 -4.61 -18.57 27.43
C SER A 352 -4.54 -20.10 27.29
N GLY A 353 -3.45 -20.63 26.72
CA GLY A 353 -3.09 -22.05 26.70
C GLY A 353 -3.85 -22.89 25.67
N LYS A 354 -5.19 -22.81 25.63
CA LYS A 354 -6.02 -23.67 24.76
C LYS A 354 -5.76 -23.42 23.27
N ILE A 355 -5.76 -22.16 22.86
CA ILE A 355 -5.52 -21.78 21.46
C ILE A 355 -4.09 -22.10 21.05
N ALA A 356 -3.12 -21.73 21.89
CA ALA A 356 -1.71 -21.97 21.61
C ALA A 356 -1.38 -23.44 21.39
N LYS A 357 -1.95 -24.33 22.22
CA LYS A 357 -1.75 -25.78 22.08
C LYS A 357 -2.39 -26.35 20.82
N ASN A 358 -3.64 -25.97 20.52
CA ASN A 358 -4.38 -26.55 19.39
C ASN A 358 -3.82 -26.13 18.02
N TYR A 359 -3.34 -24.89 17.91
CA TYR A 359 -2.83 -24.32 16.65
C TYR A 359 -1.30 -24.21 16.62
N LEU A 360 -0.62 -24.82 17.60
CA LEU A 360 0.84 -24.84 17.72
C LEU A 360 1.46 -23.44 17.64
N ILE A 361 0.81 -22.46 18.28
CA ILE A 361 1.28 -21.08 18.33
C ILE A 361 2.47 -21.03 19.29
N GLU A 362 3.60 -20.56 18.78
CA GLU A 362 4.81 -20.35 19.58
C GLU A 362 4.71 -19.09 20.44
N LYS A 363 5.49 -19.05 21.53
CA LYS A 363 5.57 -17.87 22.41
C LYS A 363 5.96 -16.64 21.56
N PRO A 364 5.12 -15.58 21.50
CA PRO A 364 5.40 -14.42 20.66
C PRO A 364 6.78 -13.78 20.90
N LEU A 365 7.37 -13.24 19.83
CA LEU A 365 8.61 -12.46 19.84
C LEU A 365 8.42 -11.17 19.04
N MET A 366 8.76 -10.03 19.66
CA MET A 366 8.78 -8.72 19.02
C MET A 366 10.18 -8.42 18.49
N VAL A 367 10.28 -7.97 17.24
CA VAL A 367 11.58 -7.68 16.60
C VAL A 367 11.64 -6.23 16.14
N PHE A 368 12.64 -5.48 16.60
CA PHE A 368 12.94 -4.14 16.09
C PHE A 368 14.15 -4.19 15.17
N VAL A 369 13.99 -3.61 13.98
CA VAL A 369 15.04 -3.52 12.96
C VAL A 369 15.27 -2.05 12.60
N GLY A 370 16.51 -1.60 12.81
CA GLY A 370 16.99 -0.28 12.40
C GLY A 370 17.97 -0.36 11.25
N SER A 371 17.98 0.68 10.41
CA SER A 371 18.90 0.82 9.26
C SER A 371 20.36 1.00 9.68
N SER A 372 20.58 1.63 10.85
CA SER A 372 21.91 1.92 11.34
C SER A 372 22.05 1.73 12.86
N VAL A 373 23.16 1.10 13.25
CA VAL A 373 23.62 1.05 14.65
C VAL A 373 24.45 2.30 14.97
N ASN A 374 25.15 2.80 13.94
CA ASN A 374 26.22 3.80 14.04
C ASN A 374 25.94 5.11 13.31
N ALA A 375 24.87 5.24 12.53
CA ALA A 375 24.52 6.51 11.92
C ALA A 375 23.69 7.30 12.93
N VAL A 376 24.30 8.37 13.41
CA VAL A 376 23.77 9.09 14.55
C VAL A 376 23.21 10.42 14.08
N ARG A 377 21.93 10.66 14.40
CA ARG A 377 21.29 11.96 14.28
C ARG A 377 21.45 12.74 15.59
N LYS A 378 21.60 14.05 15.50
CA LYS A 378 21.57 14.92 16.68
C LYS A 378 20.13 15.23 17.08
N SER A 379 19.68 14.70 18.21
CA SER A 379 18.41 15.07 18.83
C SER A 379 18.70 15.78 20.15
N SER A 380 18.21 17.01 20.32
CA SER A 380 18.52 17.87 21.49
C SER A 380 20.02 17.96 21.81
N GLY A 381 20.87 17.99 20.78
CA GLY A 381 22.33 18.07 20.92
C GLY A 381 23.03 16.74 21.26
N LYS A 382 22.30 15.63 21.41
CA LYS A 382 22.83 14.29 21.68
C LYS A 382 22.77 13.39 20.47
N ASP A 383 23.69 12.45 20.45
CA ASP A 383 23.82 11.42 19.44
C ASP A 383 22.77 10.31 19.66
N VAL A 384 21.83 10.14 18.73
CA VAL A 384 20.78 9.10 18.74
C VAL A 384 20.83 8.24 17.47
N SER A 385 20.80 6.91 17.62
CA SER A 385 20.63 5.94 16.51
C SER A 385 19.25 5.26 16.57
N ASP A 386 18.87 4.51 15.53
CA ASP A 386 17.56 3.82 15.45
C ASP A 386 17.32 2.87 16.61
N VAL A 387 18.37 2.15 17.04
CA VAL A 387 18.32 1.22 18.18
C VAL A 387 18.13 2.00 19.49
N VAL A 388 18.80 3.14 19.64
CA VAL A 388 18.67 4.01 20.83
C VAL A 388 17.29 4.64 20.90
N ASP A 389 16.67 5.01 19.77
CA ASP A 389 15.28 5.48 19.74
C ASP A 389 14.29 4.45 20.32
N VAL A 390 14.48 3.15 20.03
CA VAL A 390 13.65 2.09 20.60
C VAL A 390 13.89 1.96 22.11
N LEU A 391 15.14 2.04 22.55
CA LEU A 391 15.48 1.97 23.97
C LEU A 391 14.94 3.18 24.75
N LEU A 392 14.99 4.37 24.18
CA LEU A 392 14.41 5.58 24.74
C LEU A 392 12.89 5.44 24.88
N PHE A 393 12.22 4.90 23.87
CA PHE A 393 10.78 4.61 23.96
C PHE A 393 10.46 3.63 25.10
N ILE A 394 11.22 2.52 25.22
CA ILE A 394 11.00 1.54 26.29
C ILE A 394 11.22 2.19 27.66
N ASP A 395 12.32 2.92 27.83
CA ASP A 395 12.66 3.61 29.08
C ASP A 395 11.59 4.64 29.47
N GLU A 396 11.12 5.43 28.51
CA GLU A 396 10.07 6.43 28.71
C GLU A 396 8.72 5.78 29.00
N PHE A 397 8.35 4.71 28.30
CA PHE A 397 7.12 3.97 28.57
C PHE A 397 7.07 3.47 30.03
N ILE A 398 8.21 2.99 30.56
CA ILE A 398 8.34 2.50 31.93
C ILE A 398 8.30 3.66 32.95
N LYS A 399 9.06 4.74 32.69
CA LYS A 399 9.19 5.87 33.63
C LYS A 399 7.94 6.74 33.69
N SER A 400 7.31 7.00 32.55
CA SER A 400 6.18 7.93 32.42
C SER A 400 4.82 7.22 32.56
N LYS A 401 4.62 6.49 33.67
CA LYS A 401 3.42 5.65 33.91
C LYS A 401 2.10 6.34 33.55
N THR A 402 1.91 7.59 33.99
CA THR A 402 0.68 8.35 33.74
C THR A 402 0.43 8.61 32.25
N GLU A 403 1.47 8.95 31.50
CA GLU A 403 1.38 9.22 30.05
C GLU A 403 1.19 7.92 29.27
N SER A 404 1.89 6.85 29.65
CA SER A 404 1.73 5.52 29.05
C SER A 404 0.30 4.99 29.22
N ILE A 405 -0.29 5.12 30.42
CA ILE A 405 -1.69 4.73 30.68
C ILE A 405 -2.66 5.57 29.83
N ALA A 406 -2.42 6.88 29.71
CA ALA A 406 -3.23 7.75 28.87
C ALA A 406 -3.18 7.33 27.38
N ASN A 407 -1.99 7.01 26.87
CA ASN A 407 -1.82 6.53 25.49
C ASN A 407 -2.56 5.21 25.26
N ILE A 408 -2.46 4.25 26.20
CA ILE A 408 -3.23 2.99 26.14
C ILE A 408 -4.73 3.27 26.08
N GLN A 409 -5.22 4.19 26.92
CA GLN A 409 -6.63 4.55 26.94
C GLN A 409 -7.10 5.17 25.62
N LYS A 410 -6.34 6.12 25.06
CA LYS A 410 -6.61 6.75 23.76
C LYS A 410 -6.74 5.73 22.62
N ILE A 411 -5.82 4.76 22.59
CA ILE A 411 -5.81 3.70 21.57
C ILE A 411 -7.05 2.82 21.69
N LEU A 412 -7.38 2.38 22.91
CA LEU A 412 -8.53 1.48 23.14
C LEU A 412 -9.89 2.18 23.00
N SER A 413 -9.95 3.50 23.15
CA SER A 413 -11.17 4.29 22.94
C SER A 413 -11.34 4.79 21.50
N LEU A 414 -10.47 4.38 20.56
CA LEU A 414 -10.45 4.86 19.17
C LEU A 414 -10.33 6.39 19.05
N ASP A 415 -9.64 7.02 20.00
CA ASP A 415 -9.29 8.45 19.98
C ASP A 415 -7.76 8.60 19.96
N SER A 416 -7.08 7.76 19.16
CA SER A 416 -5.62 7.67 19.13
C SER A 416 -4.95 8.89 18.47
N GLY A 417 -5.73 9.72 17.79
CA GLY A 417 -5.24 10.78 16.92
C GLY A 417 -4.71 10.28 15.57
N LEU A 418 -4.78 8.98 15.29
CA LEU A 418 -4.28 8.34 14.07
C LEU A 418 -5.43 7.77 13.26
N GLN A 419 -5.59 8.25 12.03
CA GLN A 419 -6.69 7.91 11.14
C GLN A 419 -6.22 7.45 9.75
N THR A 420 -7.08 6.71 9.07
CA THR A 420 -6.99 6.39 7.66
C THR A 420 -7.28 7.62 6.78
N ALA A 421 -7.01 7.54 5.48
CA ALA A 421 -7.44 8.57 4.53
C ALA A 421 -8.97 8.80 4.52
N GLN A 422 -9.74 7.79 4.93
CA GLN A 422 -11.19 7.79 5.05
C GLN A 422 -11.71 8.37 6.39
N GLY A 423 -10.82 8.73 7.32
CA GLY A 423 -11.16 9.33 8.61
C GLY A 423 -11.53 8.33 9.72
N VAL A 424 -11.24 7.05 9.53
CA VAL A 424 -11.45 5.99 10.55
C VAL A 424 -10.17 5.83 11.38
N ASP A 425 -10.28 5.67 12.70
CA ASP A 425 -9.13 5.36 13.57
C ASP A 425 -8.45 4.06 13.13
N ILE A 426 -7.12 4.07 13.02
CA ILE A 426 -6.36 2.94 12.46
C ILE A 426 -6.35 1.69 13.34
N PHE A 427 -6.78 1.80 14.60
CA PHE A 427 -6.81 0.71 15.57
C PHE A 427 -8.20 0.10 15.74
N ASP A 428 -9.20 0.56 14.99
CA ASP A 428 -10.52 -0.04 14.98
C ASP A 428 -10.43 -1.55 14.69
N ASN A 429 -11.14 -2.34 15.49
CA ASN A 429 -11.14 -3.81 15.44
C ASN A 429 -9.77 -4.50 15.59
N LYS A 430 -8.67 -3.81 15.94
CA LYS A 430 -7.35 -4.43 16.14
C LYS A 430 -7.18 -5.08 17.51
N PHE A 431 -7.81 -4.51 18.54
CA PHE A 431 -7.63 -4.93 19.93
C PHE A 431 -8.80 -5.77 20.49
N ASN A 432 -9.42 -6.61 19.64
CA ASN A 432 -10.63 -7.39 19.99
C ASN A 432 -10.46 -8.26 21.24
N PHE A 433 -9.29 -8.85 21.44
CA PHE A 433 -9.03 -9.66 22.63
C PHE A 433 -9.01 -8.80 23.89
N LEU A 434 -8.31 -7.65 23.84
CA LEU A 434 -8.22 -6.73 24.96
C LEU A 434 -9.57 -6.08 25.26
N ALA A 435 -10.36 -5.74 24.24
CA ALA A 435 -11.73 -5.28 24.42
C ALA A 435 -12.60 -6.30 25.17
N SER A 436 -12.32 -7.60 25.01
CA SER A 436 -13.05 -8.69 25.70
C SER A 436 -12.51 -9.03 27.09
N SER A 437 -11.35 -8.52 27.50
CA SER A 437 -10.68 -8.92 28.75
C SER A 437 -11.15 -8.14 29.99
N ASN A 438 -12.01 -7.13 29.81
CA ASN A 438 -12.50 -6.22 30.87
C ASN A 438 -11.39 -5.52 31.69
N LEU A 439 -10.15 -5.48 31.18
CA LEU A 439 -9.04 -4.79 31.81
C LEU A 439 -9.08 -3.30 31.49
N ASN A 440 -8.84 -2.46 32.51
CA ASN A 440 -8.65 -1.03 32.27
C ASN A 440 -7.20 -0.72 31.87
N ALA A 441 -6.95 0.50 31.38
CA ALA A 441 -5.64 0.91 30.88
C ALA A 441 -4.50 0.79 31.91
N SER A 442 -4.78 1.02 33.20
CA SER A 442 -3.78 0.85 34.27
C SER A 442 -3.42 -0.62 34.49
N GLN A 443 -4.41 -1.52 34.49
CA GLN A 443 -4.18 -2.96 34.61
C GLN A 443 -3.43 -3.51 33.40
N ILE A 444 -3.74 -3.00 32.20
CA ILE A 444 -3.03 -3.35 30.98
C ILE A 444 -1.57 -2.91 31.06
N PHE A 445 -1.30 -1.69 31.53
CA PHE A 445 0.06 -1.21 31.74
C PHE A 445 0.85 -2.12 32.70
N ASP A 446 0.28 -2.43 33.86
CA ASP A 446 0.96 -3.27 34.86
C ASP A 446 1.18 -4.71 34.34
N ASP A 447 0.26 -5.27 33.55
CA ASP A 447 0.43 -6.60 32.95
C ASP A 447 1.42 -6.59 31.76
N ILE A 448 1.54 -5.48 31.03
CA ILE A 448 2.62 -5.31 30.02
C ILE A 448 3.99 -5.38 30.70
N LEU A 449 4.18 -4.68 31.82
CA LEU A 449 5.45 -4.75 32.55
C LEU A 449 5.81 -6.20 32.93
N ASN A 450 4.83 -6.95 33.45
CA ASN A 450 5.06 -8.33 33.88
C ASN A 450 5.25 -9.30 32.71
N SER A 451 4.34 -9.27 31.73
CA SER A 451 4.29 -10.26 30.65
C SER A 451 5.28 -10.00 29.51
N VAL A 452 5.65 -8.74 29.27
CA VAL A 452 6.57 -8.35 28.19
C VAL A 452 7.97 -8.04 28.72
N PHE A 453 8.07 -7.30 29.82
CA PHE A 453 9.37 -6.86 30.36
C PHE A 453 9.86 -7.67 31.58
N ASN A 454 9.16 -8.75 31.93
CA ASN A 454 9.49 -9.65 33.04
C ASN A 454 9.65 -8.94 34.40
N ALA A 455 8.94 -7.83 34.64
CA ALA A 455 9.10 -7.03 35.86
C ALA A 455 7.81 -6.35 36.32
N ALA A 456 7.66 -6.11 37.63
CA ALA A 456 6.54 -5.33 38.16
C ALA A 456 6.80 -3.81 38.15
N SER A 457 8.06 -3.40 38.37
CA SER A 457 8.52 -2.01 38.36
C SER A 457 10.05 -1.96 38.33
N GLY A 458 10.65 -0.84 37.92
CA GLY A 458 12.10 -0.63 38.01
C GLY A 458 12.62 0.30 36.92
N ILE A 459 13.95 0.34 36.78
CA ILE A 459 14.65 1.12 35.75
C ILE A 459 15.20 0.16 34.69
N LEU A 460 15.25 0.59 33.43
CA LEU A 460 15.88 -0.15 32.35
C LEU A 460 17.40 -0.23 32.52
N HIS A 461 17.94 -1.44 32.58
CA HIS A 461 19.38 -1.71 32.56
C HIS A 461 19.80 -2.31 31.22
N ILE A 462 20.92 -1.80 30.71
CA ILE A 462 21.55 -2.25 29.47
C ILE A 462 22.87 -2.93 29.85
N GLU A 463 22.96 -4.24 29.66
CA GLU A 463 24.12 -5.03 30.09
C GLU A 463 24.92 -5.53 28.90
N ASN A 464 26.16 -5.07 28.75
CA ASN A 464 27.08 -5.59 27.74
C ASN A 464 27.60 -6.98 28.15
N LEU A 465 27.34 -8.01 27.33
CA LEU A 465 27.72 -9.40 27.61
C LEU A 465 29.13 -9.67 27.11
N LYS A 466 30.13 -9.49 27.98
CA LYS A 466 31.53 -9.72 27.63
C LYS A 466 31.79 -11.22 27.44
N GLY A 467 32.37 -11.59 26.31
CA GLY A 467 32.64 -12.99 25.94
C GLY A 467 31.76 -13.50 24.80
N VAL A 468 30.71 -12.76 24.42
CA VAL A 468 29.87 -13.06 23.25
C VAL A 468 29.84 -11.82 22.35
N ASP A 469 30.29 -11.97 21.10
CA ASP A 469 30.44 -10.83 20.20
C ASP A 469 29.08 -10.24 19.77
N GLY A 470 28.92 -8.94 20.03
CA GLY A 470 27.77 -8.15 19.56
C GLY A 470 26.46 -8.28 20.34
N GLU A 471 26.44 -8.95 21.50
CA GLU A 471 25.23 -9.14 22.32
C GLU A 471 25.15 -8.19 23.53
N ILE A 472 23.99 -7.54 23.71
CA ILE A 472 23.68 -6.68 24.87
C ILE A 472 22.31 -7.08 25.43
N ALA A 473 22.25 -7.45 26.70
CA ALA A 473 21.01 -7.87 27.35
C ALA A 473 20.23 -6.70 27.96
N LEU A 474 18.91 -6.82 28.00
CA LEU A 474 17.99 -5.84 28.57
C LEU A 474 17.21 -6.45 29.73
N ARG A 475 17.21 -5.76 30.88
CA ARG A 475 16.43 -6.12 32.07
C ARG A 475 15.85 -4.89 32.76
N ILE A 476 14.82 -5.08 33.58
CA ILE A 476 14.27 -4.04 34.46
C ILE A 476 14.62 -4.38 35.90
N GLY A 477 15.33 -3.49 36.59
CA GLY A 477 15.87 -3.76 37.93
C GLY A 477 16.66 -5.07 37.97
N GLU A 478 16.48 -5.86 39.03
CA GLU A 478 17.13 -7.16 39.25
C GLU A 478 16.35 -8.37 38.70
N ASN A 479 15.43 -8.16 37.76
CA ASN A 479 14.63 -9.23 37.16
C ASN A 479 15.33 -9.91 35.97
N GLU A 480 14.72 -10.96 35.44
CA GLU A 480 15.22 -11.71 34.29
C GLU A 480 15.28 -10.87 33.01
N TYR A 481 16.19 -11.25 32.11
CA TYR A 481 16.33 -10.60 30.81
C TYR A 481 15.05 -10.76 29.98
N PHE A 482 14.49 -9.64 29.53
CA PHE A 482 13.31 -9.63 28.66
C PHE A 482 13.67 -9.38 27.20
N GLY A 483 14.85 -8.81 26.95
CA GLY A 483 15.23 -8.42 25.60
C GLY A 483 16.72 -8.55 25.33
N LEU A 484 17.05 -8.61 24.05
CA LEU A 484 18.41 -8.77 23.55
C LEU A 484 18.64 -7.81 22.39
N ILE A 485 19.76 -7.11 22.39
CA ILE A 485 20.28 -6.39 21.25
C ILE A 485 21.39 -7.22 20.61
N ASN A 486 21.34 -7.42 19.30
CA ASN A 486 22.43 -8.06 18.56
C ASN A 486 22.88 -7.16 17.39
N VAL A 487 24.09 -6.62 17.51
CA VAL A 487 24.66 -5.63 16.59
C VAL A 487 26.13 -5.95 16.28
N GLY A 488 26.70 -5.25 15.29
CA GLY A 488 28.11 -5.44 14.91
C GLY A 488 29.10 -4.76 15.86
N ASP A 489 28.69 -3.73 16.60
CA ASP A 489 29.55 -2.93 17.47
C ASP A 489 28.79 -2.59 18.76
N SER A 490 28.83 -3.52 19.73
CA SER A 490 28.11 -3.40 21.01
C SER A 490 28.72 -2.33 21.90
N ASP A 491 30.05 -2.22 21.93
CA ASP A 491 30.78 -1.27 22.78
C ASP A 491 30.47 0.19 22.42
N LYS A 492 30.38 0.51 21.12
CA LYS A 492 30.00 1.86 20.69
C LYS A 492 28.55 2.18 21.05
N LEU A 493 27.63 1.23 20.85
CA LEU A 493 26.22 1.42 21.17
C LEU A 493 26.01 1.68 22.68
N VAL A 494 26.71 0.93 23.53
CA VAL A 494 26.71 1.11 24.98
C VAL A 494 27.11 2.53 25.38
N LYS A 495 28.17 3.09 24.78
CA LYS A 495 28.60 4.48 25.03
C LYS A 495 27.54 5.51 24.62
N ILE A 496 26.83 5.27 23.52
CA ILE A 496 25.74 6.15 23.07
C ILE A 496 24.56 6.08 24.07
N CYS A 497 24.23 4.89 24.57
CA CYS A 497 23.19 4.72 25.58
C CYS A 497 23.52 5.47 26.89
N GLU A 498 24.78 5.36 27.35
CA GLU A 498 25.27 6.06 28.54
C GLU A 498 25.18 7.60 28.36
N ALA A 499 25.59 8.12 27.20
CA ALA A 499 25.47 9.55 26.88
C ALA A 499 24.02 10.07 26.85
N ASN A 500 23.07 9.18 26.54
CA ASN A 500 21.64 9.47 26.59
C ASN A 500 21.02 9.32 27.99
N GLY A 501 21.81 8.95 29.01
CA GLY A 501 21.39 8.88 30.41
C GLY A 501 20.75 7.55 30.82
N MET A 502 20.97 6.49 30.05
CA MET A 502 20.52 5.13 30.37
C MET A 502 21.49 4.44 31.34
N THR A 503 20.99 3.51 32.14
CA THR A 503 21.83 2.75 33.07
C THR A 503 22.51 1.60 32.35
N VAL A 504 23.84 1.65 32.24
CA VAL A 504 24.65 0.63 31.56
C VAL A 504 25.54 -0.12 32.55
N SER A 505 25.63 -1.44 32.40
CA SER A 505 26.58 -2.30 33.11
C SER A 505 27.31 -3.23 32.14
N SER A 506 28.29 -3.97 32.64
CA SER A 506 28.97 -5.03 31.89
C SER A 506 29.06 -6.28 32.75
N ARG A 507 28.90 -7.46 32.14
CA ARG A 507 28.95 -8.75 32.82
C ARG A 507 29.72 -9.76 31.97
N ASP A 508 30.60 -10.53 32.61
CA ASP A 508 31.25 -11.66 31.94
C ASP A 508 30.22 -12.77 31.73
N PHE A 509 30.09 -13.23 30.49
CA PHE A 509 29.05 -14.14 30.07
C PHE A 509 29.61 -15.15 29.05
N SER A 510 29.37 -16.44 29.27
CA SER A 510 30.02 -17.52 28.49
C SER A 510 29.13 -18.13 27.40
N SER A 511 27.83 -17.85 27.42
CA SER A 511 26.83 -18.48 26.54
C SER A 511 26.04 -17.44 25.76
N SER A 512 25.76 -17.67 24.48
CA SER A 512 24.98 -16.72 23.67
C SER A 512 23.49 -16.79 24.03
N LEU A 513 22.89 -15.64 24.36
CA LEU A 513 21.44 -15.52 24.58
C LEU A 513 20.69 -15.57 23.25
N PHE A 514 21.33 -15.17 22.15
CA PHE A 514 20.72 -15.25 20.83
C PHE A 514 20.47 -16.70 20.40
N LYS A 515 21.38 -17.63 20.74
CA LYS A 515 21.22 -19.06 20.42
C LYS A 515 20.01 -19.70 21.11
N THR A 516 19.61 -19.21 22.29
CA THR A 516 18.47 -19.74 23.06
C THR A 516 17.15 -19.04 22.72
N ILE A 517 17.12 -18.13 21.74
CA ILE A 517 15.93 -17.34 21.43
C ILE A 517 14.74 -18.18 20.94
N ASN A 518 14.99 -19.37 20.39
CA ASN A 518 13.94 -20.26 19.91
C ASN A 518 13.54 -21.32 20.93
N ASP A 519 14.21 -21.38 22.08
CA ASP A 519 13.90 -22.35 23.11
C ASP A 519 12.52 -22.05 23.71
N THR A 520 11.75 -23.10 23.97
CA THR A 520 10.41 -22.98 24.58
C THR A 520 10.47 -22.36 25.98
N THR A 521 11.62 -22.46 26.65
CA THR A 521 11.91 -21.86 27.97
C THR A 521 12.51 -20.46 27.89
N SER A 522 12.67 -19.88 26.70
CA SER A 522 13.29 -18.57 26.53
C SER A 522 12.42 -17.45 27.12
N ASN A 523 13.04 -16.63 27.99
CA ASN A 523 12.39 -15.47 28.63
C ASN A 523 12.56 -14.18 27.82
N LEU A 524 13.26 -14.25 26.68
CA LEU A 524 13.41 -13.15 25.74
C LEU A 524 12.11 -12.95 24.95
N ASN A 525 11.54 -11.76 25.06
CA ASN A 525 10.31 -11.32 24.39
C ASN A 525 10.59 -10.26 23.32
N ILE A 526 11.71 -9.54 23.41
CA ILE A 526 12.08 -8.47 22.49
C ILE A 526 13.49 -8.68 21.92
N LEU A 527 13.63 -8.61 20.61
CA LEU A 527 14.91 -8.62 19.90
C LEU A 527 15.11 -7.29 19.18
N ILE A 528 16.24 -6.63 19.37
CA ILE A 528 16.54 -5.33 18.73
C ILE A 528 17.85 -5.44 17.95
N GLY A 529 17.91 -4.85 16.78
CA GLY A 529 19.14 -4.86 15.99
C GLY A 529 18.97 -4.33 14.59
N SER A 530 19.84 -4.79 13.69
CA SER A 530 20.00 -4.21 12.36
C SER A 530 20.26 -5.31 11.32
N LYS A 531 21.16 -5.06 10.36
CA LYS A 531 21.47 -5.93 9.20
C LYS A 531 21.79 -7.39 9.56
N LYS A 532 22.32 -7.66 10.77
CA LYS A 532 22.58 -9.04 11.26
C LYS A 532 21.31 -9.93 11.26
N PHE A 533 20.10 -9.37 11.37
CA PHE A 533 18.86 -10.17 11.41
C PHE A 533 18.25 -10.47 10.05
N SER A 534 18.74 -9.84 8.98
CA SER A 534 18.23 -10.12 7.64
C SER A 534 18.50 -11.58 7.23
N GLU A 535 19.57 -12.21 7.73
CA GLU A 535 20.04 -13.54 7.29
C GLU A 535 20.61 -14.39 8.44
N GLY A 536 20.60 -15.72 8.30
CA GLY A 536 21.23 -16.64 9.27
C GLY A 536 20.44 -16.88 10.56
N TRP A 537 19.15 -16.58 10.61
CA TRP A 537 18.27 -16.88 11.75
C TRP A 537 16.86 -17.29 11.31
N SER A 538 16.27 -18.24 12.03
CA SER A 538 14.95 -18.82 11.74
C SER A 538 14.13 -18.91 13.03
N SER A 539 12.94 -18.32 13.07
CA SER A 539 12.04 -18.40 14.24
C SER A 539 10.58 -18.37 13.85
N TRP A 540 9.78 -19.24 14.48
CA TRP A 540 8.32 -19.25 14.38
C TRP A 540 7.65 -18.24 15.35
N ARG A 541 8.43 -17.70 16.29
CA ARG A 541 7.97 -16.82 17.38
C ARG A 541 7.63 -15.41 16.90
N VAL A 542 8.23 -14.95 15.81
CA VAL A 542 8.09 -13.56 15.32
C VAL A 542 6.62 -13.24 15.05
N SER A 543 6.09 -12.23 15.72
CA SER A 543 4.66 -11.87 15.63
C SER A 543 4.40 -10.37 15.45
N THR A 544 5.33 -9.52 15.90
CA THR A 544 5.28 -8.08 15.74
C THR A 544 6.67 -7.54 15.38
N MET A 545 6.73 -6.63 14.41
CA MET A 545 7.96 -6.02 13.92
C MET A 545 7.89 -4.50 13.98
N GLY A 546 8.91 -3.86 14.54
CA GLY A 546 9.11 -2.41 14.48
C GLY A 546 10.23 -2.06 13.51
N LEU A 547 9.91 -1.33 12.44
CA LEU A 547 10.87 -0.96 11.39
C LEU A 547 11.20 0.54 11.48
N MET A 548 12.44 0.84 11.82
CA MET A 548 12.90 2.20 12.15
C MET A 548 13.72 2.79 11.01
N ASN A 549 13.25 3.89 10.40
CA ASN A 549 13.97 4.68 9.38
C ASN A 549 14.53 3.84 8.21
N ILE A 550 13.81 2.79 7.82
CA ILE A 550 14.29 1.87 6.77
C ILE A 550 14.01 2.46 5.38
N GLY A 551 15.09 2.68 4.63
CA GLY A 551 15.04 3.22 3.27
C GLY A 551 14.79 2.17 2.18
N LYS A 552 14.48 2.63 0.96
CA LYS A 552 14.22 1.75 -0.21
C LYS A 552 15.33 0.73 -0.51
N LYS A 553 16.60 1.09 -0.30
CA LYS A 553 17.75 0.20 -0.57
C LYS A 553 17.75 -1.06 0.31
N GLU A 554 17.11 -1.00 1.47
CA GLU A 554 17.03 -2.12 2.42
C GLU A 554 15.77 -3.00 2.18
N GLY A 555 14.95 -2.68 1.17
CA GLY A 555 13.69 -3.37 0.89
C GLY A 555 13.82 -4.89 0.73
N SER A 556 14.90 -5.39 0.11
CA SER A 556 15.10 -6.84 -0.02
C SER A 556 15.31 -7.56 1.32
N GLN A 557 15.92 -6.90 2.30
CA GLN A 557 16.13 -7.46 3.64
C GLN A 557 14.82 -7.50 4.43
N ILE A 558 13.98 -6.48 4.27
CA ILE A 558 12.63 -6.45 4.88
C ILE A 558 11.77 -7.59 4.34
N ILE A 559 11.84 -7.86 3.04
CA ILE A 559 11.09 -8.95 2.40
C ILE A 559 11.54 -10.32 2.95
N GLN A 560 12.85 -10.53 3.13
CA GLN A 560 13.37 -11.74 3.77
C GLN A 560 12.86 -11.88 5.21
N LEU A 561 12.88 -10.80 5.99
CA LEU A 561 12.36 -10.76 7.35
C LEU A 561 10.84 -11.01 7.38
N PHE A 562 10.09 -10.42 6.45
CA PHE A 562 8.66 -10.64 6.28
C PHE A 562 8.35 -12.11 6.04
N GLY A 563 9.04 -12.74 5.08
CA GLY A 563 8.91 -14.17 4.80
C GLY A 563 9.21 -15.07 6.01
N ARG A 564 10.02 -14.61 6.96
CA ARG A 564 10.24 -15.31 8.24
C ARG A 564 9.13 -15.04 9.25
N GLY A 565 8.64 -13.81 9.33
CA GLY A 565 7.57 -13.41 10.25
C GLY A 565 6.22 -14.07 9.94
N VAL A 566 5.91 -14.30 8.65
CA VAL A 566 4.64 -14.91 8.23
C VAL A 566 4.56 -16.42 8.47
N ARG A 567 5.59 -17.04 9.04
CA ARG A 567 5.57 -18.49 9.31
C ARG A 567 4.58 -18.83 10.42
N LEU A 568 3.82 -19.91 10.22
CA LEU A 568 2.83 -20.44 11.14
C LEU A 568 2.86 -21.98 11.12
N LYS A 569 2.87 -22.63 12.30
CA LYS A 569 2.74 -24.10 12.40
C LYS A 569 1.31 -24.55 12.12
N GLY A 570 0.32 -23.84 12.67
CA GLY A 570 -1.10 -24.07 12.43
C GLY A 570 -1.63 -25.33 13.10
N PHE A 571 -2.93 -25.59 12.92
CA PHE A 571 -3.60 -26.77 13.47
C PHE A 571 -2.95 -28.06 12.95
N GLU A 572 -2.57 -28.97 13.84
CA GLU A 572 -1.92 -30.26 13.48
C GLU A 572 -0.72 -30.10 12.53
N TYR A 573 0.03 -29.00 12.64
CA TYR A 573 1.19 -28.70 11.78
C TYR A 573 0.84 -28.57 10.28
N CYS A 574 -0.41 -28.24 9.94
CA CYS A 574 -0.84 -28.08 8.55
C CYS A 574 -0.27 -26.82 7.86
N LEU A 575 0.38 -25.93 8.62
CA LEU A 575 0.96 -24.65 8.19
C LEU A 575 -0.06 -23.57 7.75
N LYS A 576 -1.36 -23.87 7.85
CA LYS A 576 -2.44 -22.95 7.45
C LYS A 576 -2.98 -22.15 8.63
N ARG A 577 -3.40 -20.91 8.34
CA ARG A 577 -4.21 -20.11 9.25
C ARG A 577 -5.60 -20.71 9.42
N SER A 578 -6.18 -20.57 10.60
CA SER A 578 -7.46 -21.16 10.99
C SER A 578 -8.60 -20.87 10.02
N LYS A 579 -8.64 -19.65 9.45
CA LYS A 579 -9.64 -19.25 8.44
C LYS A 579 -9.61 -20.10 7.15
N ALA A 580 -8.47 -20.67 6.80
CA ALA A 580 -8.33 -21.51 5.62
C ALA A 580 -8.72 -22.97 5.91
N ILE A 581 -9.07 -23.31 7.16
CA ILE A 581 -9.40 -24.65 7.60
C ILE A 581 -10.88 -24.71 7.96
N LYS A 582 -11.67 -25.33 7.07
CA LYS A 582 -13.13 -25.43 7.22
C LYS A 582 -13.50 -26.06 8.56
N GLY A 583 -14.32 -25.35 9.35
CA GLY A 583 -14.81 -25.81 10.66
C GLY A 583 -13.79 -25.74 11.80
N ARG A 584 -12.60 -25.17 11.57
CA ARG A 584 -11.55 -24.94 12.57
C ARG A 584 -11.17 -23.45 12.64
N GLU A 585 -12.11 -22.56 12.38
CA GLU A 585 -11.87 -21.12 12.38
C GLU A 585 -11.73 -20.60 13.82
N LEU A 586 -10.72 -19.76 14.08
CA LEU A 586 -10.61 -19.06 15.35
C LEU A 586 -11.66 -17.95 15.44
N GLU A 587 -12.26 -17.78 16.63
CA GLU A 587 -13.07 -16.61 16.94
C GLU A 587 -12.27 -15.32 16.67
N LYS A 588 -12.94 -14.25 16.23
CA LYS A 588 -12.30 -12.96 15.86
C LYS A 588 -11.34 -12.43 16.93
N LYS A 589 -11.64 -12.62 18.22
CA LYS A 589 -10.78 -12.19 19.33
C LYS A 589 -9.44 -12.93 19.42
N TYR A 590 -9.32 -14.12 18.83
CA TYR A 590 -8.09 -14.92 18.86
C TYR A 590 -7.26 -14.81 17.58
N GLN A 591 -7.81 -14.26 16.49
CA GLN A 591 -7.15 -14.24 15.18
C GLN A 591 -5.83 -13.47 15.16
N ALA A 592 -5.60 -12.56 16.11
CA ALA A 592 -4.39 -11.74 16.17
C ALA A 592 -3.07 -12.55 16.27
N VAL A 593 -3.10 -13.80 16.76
CA VAL A 593 -1.89 -14.66 16.80
C VAL A 593 -1.52 -15.25 15.45
N GLU A 594 -2.46 -15.23 14.50
CA GLU A 594 -2.24 -15.63 13.11
C GLU A 594 -1.97 -14.41 12.22
N THR A 595 -1.61 -13.25 12.79
CA THR A 595 -1.29 -12.03 12.06
C THR A 595 0.11 -11.53 12.43
N LEU A 596 0.95 -11.26 11.43
CA LEU A 596 2.21 -10.54 11.59
C LEU A 596 1.94 -9.03 11.55
N ASN A 597 2.17 -8.35 12.67
CA ASN A 597 2.03 -6.89 12.72
C ASN A 597 3.36 -6.20 12.40
N ILE A 598 3.35 -5.20 11.52
CA ILE A 598 4.53 -4.45 11.11
C ILE A 598 4.25 -2.96 11.31
N PHE A 599 5.05 -2.31 12.15
CA PHE A 599 4.96 -0.89 12.46
C PHE A 599 6.20 -0.17 11.93
N GLY A 600 6.03 0.55 10.81
CA GLY A 600 7.06 1.40 10.21
C GLY A 600 7.05 2.83 10.75
N LEU A 601 8.25 3.37 10.99
CA LEU A 601 8.49 4.78 11.30
C LEU A 601 9.38 5.40 10.22
N LYS A 602 8.88 6.44 9.54
CA LYS A 602 9.56 7.15 8.44
C LYS A 602 10.16 6.22 7.38
N ALA A 603 9.38 5.22 7.02
CA ALA A 603 9.89 4.09 6.29
C ALA A 603 9.55 4.23 4.80
N ASP A 604 10.53 4.66 3.99
CA ASP A 604 10.39 4.78 2.53
C ASP A 604 10.29 3.41 1.84
N TYR A 605 10.47 2.32 2.60
CA TYR A 605 10.36 0.94 2.11
C TYR A 605 8.92 0.54 1.74
N MET A 606 7.89 1.23 2.23
CA MET A 606 6.49 0.82 1.98
C MET A 606 6.19 0.71 0.47
N LYS A 607 6.77 1.60 -0.35
CA LYS A 607 6.69 1.48 -1.80
C LYS A 607 7.36 0.20 -2.30
N ALA A 608 8.57 -0.10 -1.85
CA ALA A 608 9.29 -1.31 -2.25
C ALA A 608 8.59 -2.60 -1.79
N PHE A 609 7.89 -2.55 -0.65
CA PHE A 609 7.09 -3.66 -0.13
C PHE A 609 5.80 -3.87 -0.93
N LYS A 610 5.15 -2.78 -1.36
CA LYS A 610 4.05 -2.83 -2.32
C LYS A 610 4.51 -3.37 -3.67
N ASP A 611 5.59 -2.82 -4.22
CA ASP A 611 6.21 -3.30 -5.45
C ASP A 611 6.53 -4.81 -5.34
N TYR A 612 7.01 -5.29 -4.19
CA TYR A 612 7.21 -6.72 -3.93
C TYR A 612 5.93 -7.54 -4.02
N LEU A 613 4.90 -7.19 -3.26
CA LEU A 613 3.65 -7.92 -3.26
C LEU A 613 3.01 -7.93 -4.67
N LYS A 614 3.10 -6.80 -5.38
CA LYS A 614 2.65 -6.67 -6.76
C LYS A 614 3.43 -7.56 -7.73
N ASP A 615 4.76 -7.57 -7.63
CA ASP A 615 5.63 -8.45 -8.42
C ASP A 615 5.35 -9.93 -8.14
N GLU A 616 5.03 -10.27 -6.89
CA GLU A 616 4.61 -11.62 -6.49
C GLU A 616 3.18 -11.95 -6.95
N GLY A 617 2.40 -10.99 -7.46
CA GLY A 617 1.01 -11.18 -7.88
C GLY A 617 -0.01 -11.20 -6.75
N VAL A 618 0.34 -10.64 -5.60
CA VAL A 618 -0.58 -10.36 -4.48
C VAL A 618 -1.18 -8.97 -4.66
N SER A 619 -2.51 -8.86 -4.59
CA SER A 619 -3.22 -7.58 -4.66
C SER A 619 -2.72 -6.63 -3.58
N THR A 620 -2.32 -5.41 -3.95
CA THR A 620 -1.77 -4.42 -3.01
C THR A 620 -2.73 -3.30 -2.65
N ASP A 621 -3.98 -3.40 -3.15
CA ASP A 621 -4.94 -2.29 -3.18
C ASP A 621 -4.33 -1.04 -3.85
N GLU A 622 -3.34 -1.23 -4.74
CA GLU A 622 -2.68 -0.14 -5.47
C GLU A 622 -3.63 0.43 -6.49
N ARG A 623 -3.53 1.73 -6.76
CA ARG A 623 -4.31 2.34 -7.83
C ARG A 623 -3.48 2.56 -9.08
N VAL A 624 -3.89 1.96 -10.18
CA VAL A 624 -3.37 2.14 -11.53
C VAL A 624 -3.85 3.47 -12.10
N GLU A 625 -2.94 4.28 -12.66
CA GLU A 625 -3.27 5.57 -13.27
C GLU A 625 -3.40 5.46 -14.80
N PHE A 626 -4.51 5.97 -15.34
CA PHE A 626 -4.84 6.07 -16.75
C PHE A 626 -4.97 7.54 -17.13
N VAL A 627 -4.46 7.90 -18.31
CA VAL A 627 -4.67 9.22 -18.91
C VAL A 627 -5.61 9.05 -20.10
N LEU A 628 -6.85 9.50 -19.97
CA LEU A 628 -7.85 9.49 -21.03
C LEU A 628 -7.81 10.82 -21.81
N PRO A 629 -7.52 10.80 -23.12
CA PRO A 629 -7.54 12.00 -23.95
C PRO A 629 -8.97 12.49 -24.20
N LEU A 630 -9.10 13.74 -24.67
CA LEU A 630 -10.38 14.37 -24.99
C LEU A 630 -10.45 14.79 -26.46
N ILE A 631 -11.66 14.83 -26.98
CA ILE A 631 -11.97 15.33 -28.32
C ILE A 631 -12.72 16.66 -28.18
N TYR A 632 -12.11 17.72 -28.71
CA TYR A 632 -12.67 19.06 -28.70
C TYR A 632 -13.56 19.32 -29.92
N ASP A 633 -14.73 19.93 -29.69
CA ASP A 633 -15.46 20.58 -30.78
C ASP A 633 -14.73 21.90 -31.11
N LYS A 634 -14.14 22.02 -32.30
CA LYS A 634 -13.44 23.25 -32.70
C LYS A 634 -14.38 24.33 -33.25
N SER A 635 -15.67 24.04 -33.41
CA SER A 635 -16.63 24.96 -34.03
C SER A 635 -16.83 26.26 -33.24
N TYR A 636 -16.76 26.20 -31.90
CA TYR A 636 -16.94 27.37 -31.03
C TYR A 636 -15.90 28.48 -31.27
N LYS A 637 -14.71 28.15 -31.79
CA LYS A 637 -13.63 29.13 -32.05
C LYS A 637 -14.06 30.24 -33.00
N THR A 638 -15.00 29.94 -33.90
CA THR A 638 -15.51 30.91 -34.88
C THR A 638 -16.64 31.79 -34.33
N LYS A 639 -17.19 31.46 -33.16
CA LYS A 639 -18.42 32.06 -32.60
C LYS A 639 -18.18 33.16 -31.57
N LYS A 640 -16.92 33.42 -31.22
CA LYS A 640 -16.52 34.48 -30.27
C LYS A 640 -17.33 34.43 -28.97
N LEU A 641 -17.40 33.25 -28.36
CA LEU A 641 -18.13 33.05 -27.11
C LEU A 641 -17.59 33.99 -26.04
N LYS A 642 -18.48 34.76 -25.40
CA LYS A 642 -18.16 35.75 -24.39
C LYS A 642 -18.22 35.13 -23.00
N VAL A 643 -17.31 35.54 -22.14
CA VAL A 643 -17.19 35.17 -20.73
C VAL A 643 -17.03 36.43 -19.90
N LEU A 644 -17.37 36.35 -18.61
CA LEU A 644 -17.11 37.41 -17.64
C LEU A 644 -15.72 37.24 -17.05
N ASP A 645 -14.95 38.31 -17.01
CA ASP A 645 -13.60 38.35 -16.44
C ASP A 645 -13.36 39.69 -15.71
N LEU A 646 -12.26 39.81 -14.97
CA LEU A 646 -11.85 41.07 -14.34
C LEU A 646 -11.17 41.98 -15.37
N GLN A 647 -11.49 43.28 -15.35
CA GLN A 647 -10.89 44.30 -16.21
C GLN A 647 -9.36 44.28 -16.18
N GLU A 648 -8.75 44.36 -17.35
CA GLU A 648 -7.30 44.34 -17.49
C GLU A 648 -6.65 45.55 -16.77
N GLY A 649 -5.62 45.28 -15.96
CA GLY A 649 -4.89 46.30 -15.20
C GLY A 649 -5.41 46.58 -13.78
N LYS A 650 -6.53 45.97 -13.38
CA LYS A 650 -7.05 46.06 -12.01
C LYS A 650 -6.28 45.14 -11.05
N ASP A 651 -5.77 45.70 -9.96
CA ASP A 651 -4.99 44.96 -8.96
C ASP A 651 -5.43 45.29 -7.54
N PHE A 652 -6.18 44.37 -6.92
CA PHE A 652 -6.65 44.48 -5.54
C PHE A 652 -5.53 44.80 -4.55
N LYS A 653 -4.33 44.25 -4.73
CA LYS A 653 -3.20 44.49 -3.83
C LYS A 653 -2.65 45.91 -3.92
N LYS A 654 -2.78 46.57 -5.06
CA LYS A 654 -2.28 47.93 -5.27
C LYS A 654 -3.32 48.99 -4.99
N GLU A 655 -4.60 48.70 -5.26
CA GLU A 655 -5.67 49.68 -5.25
C GLU A 655 -6.47 49.73 -3.94
N VAL A 656 -6.42 48.69 -3.10
CA VAL A 656 -7.22 48.61 -1.86
C VAL A 656 -6.35 48.50 -0.63
N LYS A 657 -6.61 49.31 0.39
CA LYS A 657 -6.10 49.09 1.76
C LYS A 657 -7.18 48.45 2.60
N LEU A 658 -6.82 47.39 3.31
CA LEU A 658 -7.73 46.59 4.12
C LEU A 658 -7.22 46.53 5.56
N ASP A 659 -8.11 46.66 6.55
CA ASP A 659 -7.79 46.36 7.95
C ASP A 659 -8.35 44.97 8.29
N PHE A 660 -7.54 44.15 8.97
CA PHE A 660 -7.94 42.82 9.40
C PHE A 660 -8.90 42.93 10.57
N GLU A 661 -10.13 42.47 10.40
CA GLU A 661 -11.16 42.59 11.45
C GLU A 661 -11.99 41.31 11.60
N TYR A 662 -12.64 41.19 12.77
CA TYR A 662 -13.75 40.25 12.90
C TYR A 662 -14.94 40.79 12.11
N SER A 663 -15.43 40.00 11.16
CA SER A 663 -16.62 40.33 10.40
C SER A 663 -17.76 39.42 10.85
N ASP A 664 -18.77 40.00 11.50
CA ASP A 664 -20.06 39.34 11.81
C ASP A 664 -20.92 39.13 10.54
N ILE A 665 -20.39 39.50 9.38
CA ILE A 665 -21.11 39.50 8.12
C ILE A 665 -21.21 38.06 7.62
N ARG A 666 -22.45 37.66 7.31
CA ARG A 666 -22.85 36.40 6.64
C ARG A 666 -22.03 36.04 5.38
N GLY A 667 -21.18 36.93 4.88
CA GLY A 667 -20.29 36.78 3.74
C GLY A 667 -19.10 35.83 3.95
N ILE A 668 -18.57 35.70 5.19
CA ILE A 668 -17.64 34.60 5.54
C ILE A 668 -18.48 33.36 5.87
N SER A 669 -19.18 32.85 4.86
CA SER A 669 -20.26 31.85 5.00
C SER A 669 -19.83 30.47 5.54
N LYS A 670 -18.53 30.22 5.76
CA LYS A 670 -18.00 28.95 6.27
C LYS A 670 -17.05 29.17 7.43
N LYS A 671 -17.37 28.56 8.57
CA LYS A 671 -16.44 28.43 9.69
C LYS A 671 -15.13 27.80 9.21
N VAL A 672 -14.01 28.35 9.69
CA VAL A 672 -12.69 27.77 9.47
C VAL A 672 -12.62 26.40 10.12
N VAL A 673 -12.24 25.36 9.36
CA VAL A 673 -12.09 24.00 9.89
C VAL A 673 -10.62 23.64 10.06
N LEU A 674 -10.23 23.13 11.23
CA LEU A 674 -8.92 22.56 11.51
C LEU A 674 -9.09 21.17 12.14
N SER A 675 -8.46 20.16 11.56
CA SER A 675 -8.36 18.81 12.15
C SER A 675 -6.92 18.53 12.56
N LEU A 676 -6.75 18.00 13.77
CA LEU A 676 -5.45 17.62 14.33
C LEU A 676 -5.22 16.09 14.31
N TYR A 677 -6.19 15.32 13.81
CA TYR A 677 -6.02 13.90 13.52
C TYR A 677 -5.07 13.69 12.33
N LYS A 678 -4.20 12.69 12.41
CA LYS A 678 -3.13 12.42 11.45
C LYS A 678 -3.40 11.22 10.57
N GLN A 679 -2.89 11.25 9.34
CA GLN A 679 -3.02 10.15 8.40
C GLN A 679 -1.84 9.18 8.52
N VAL A 680 -2.14 7.89 8.52
CA VAL A 680 -1.16 6.81 8.52
C VAL A 680 -1.37 5.96 7.26
N ASP A 681 -0.27 5.59 6.60
CA ASP A 681 -0.33 4.67 5.46
C ASP A 681 -0.59 3.25 5.99
N ILE A 682 -1.62 2.59 5.45
CA ILE A 682 -2.04 1.25 5.86
C ILE A 682 -1.94 0.29 4.67
N LEU A 683 -1.45 -0.91 4.94
CA LEU A 683 -1.52 -2.05 4.05
C LEU A 683 -1.88 -3.30 4.86
N GLU A 684 -3.05 -3.86 4.58
CA GLU A 684 -3.57 -5.04 5.28
C GLU A 684 -3.97 -6.10 4.27
N SER A 685 -3.90 -7.36 4.69
CA SER A 685 -4.23 -8.48 3.81
C SER A 685 -5.74 -8.70 3.63
N GLU A 686 -6.57 -8.08 4.47
CA GLU A 686 -8.03 -7.98 4.31
C GLU A 686 -8.46 -6.52 4.49
N SER A 687 -9.09 -5.93 3.46
CA SER A 687 -9.74 -4.61 3.58
C SER A 687 -11.04 -4.77 4.38
N LYS A 688 -11.05 -4.24 5.60
CA LYS A 688 -12.24 -4.23 6.45
C LYS A 688 -12.94 -2.87 6.39
N SER A 689 -14.24 -2.89 6.12
CA SER A 689 -15.10 -1.72 6.25
C SER A 689 -15.27 -1.38 7.74
N GLY A 690 -14.51 -0.40 8.22
CA GLY A 690 -14.73 0.20 9.54
C GLY A 690 -15.87 1.21 9.50
N ASP A 691 -16.52 1.41 10.65
CA ASP A 691 -17.50 2.49 10.80
C ASP A 691 -16.79 3.85 10.74
N LYS A 692 -17.41 4.83 10.09
CA LYS A 692 -16.88 6.20 10.06
C LYS A 692 -16.86 6.76 11.48
N PHE A 693 -15.66 6.93 12.04
CA PHE A 693 -15.46 7.64 13.29
C PHE A 693 -15.86 9.12 13.09
N GLU A 694 -16.77 9.63 13.92
CA GLU A 694 -17.06 11.06 13.96
C GLU A 694 -15.99 11.76 14.80
N PRO A 695 -15.13 12.62 14.19
CA PRO A 695 -14.05 13.27 14.93
C PRO A 695 -14.60 14.17 16.03
N ASN A 696 -13.95 14.17 17.20
CA ASN A 696 -14.40 15.02 18.31
C ASN A 696 -14.29 16.51 17.92
N SER A 697 -15.40 17.24 18.03
CA SER A 697 -15.51 18.66 17.67
C SER A 697 -15.51 19.54 18.92
N GLU A 698 -14.45 20.31 19.12
CA GLU A 698 -14.22 21.10 20.34
C GLU A 698 -14.09 22.61 20.06
N ILE A 699 -14.13 23.40 21.14
CA ILE A 699 -13.92 24.85 21.12
C ILE A 699 -12.89 25.23 22.20
N LEU A 700 -11.94 26.12 21.88
CA LEU A 700 -10.97 26.64 22.84
C LEU A 700 -11.69 27.49 23.90
N GLN A 701 -11.84 26.92 25.10
CA GLN A 701 -12.37 27.59 26.29
C GLN A 701 -11.45 28.70 26.81
N LYS A 702 -12.00 29.63 27.63
CA LYS A 702 -11.25 30.75 28.24
C LYS A 702 -9.91 30.33 28.88
N LYS A 703 -9.88 29.18 29.58
CA LYS A 703 -8.68 28.64 30.21
C LYS A 703 -7.52 28.38 29.25
N HIS A 704 -7.80 28.01 27.99
CA HIS A 704 -6.77 27.79 26.96
C HIS A 704 -6.26 29.12 26.40
N LEU A 705 -7.10 30.16 26.41
CA LEU A 705 -6.79 31.48 25.86
C LEU A 705 -6.01 32.37 26.85
N SER A 706 -6.16 32.13 28.16
CA SER A 706 -5.64 33.01 29.23
C SER A 706 -4.12 33.25 29.23
N PHE A 707 -3.34 32.38 28.61
CA PHE A 707 -1.87 32.46 28.57
C PHE A 707 -1.30 32.66 27.15
N MET A 708 -2.15 32.92 26.16
CA MET A 708 -1.68 33.17 24.79
C MET A 708 -0.93 34.51 24.71
N ASN A 709 0.22 34.51 24.04
CA ASN A 709 0.96 35.73 23.80
C ASN A 709 0.47 36.39 22.51
N ILE A 710 -0.25 37.51 22.67
CA ILE A 710 -0.78 38.30 21.54
C ILE A 710 0.34 38.77 20.60
N ASP A 711 1.54 39.06 21.11
CA ASP A 711 2.68 39.45 20.28
C ASP A 711 3.11 38.32 19.35
N ASN A 712 3.14 37.08 19.86
CA ASN A 712 3.48 35.92 19.04
C ASN A 712 2.43 35.68 17.96
N LEU A 713 1.14 35.77 18.31
CA LEU A 713 0.05 35.67 17.33
C LEU A 713 0.18 36.73 16.24
N PHE A 714 0.46 37.98 16.64
CA PHE A 714 0.66 39.11 15.74
C PHE A 714 1.84 38.89 14.79
N PHE A 715 3.02 38.51 15.30
CA PHE A 715 4.19 38.26 14.46
C PHE A 715 3.99 37.08 13.53
N ALA A 716 3.32 36.01 13.98
CA ALA A 716 3.00 34.86 13.13
C ALA A 716 2.05 35.22 11.97
N LEU A 717 1.09 36.13 12.19
CA LEU A 717 0.22 36.66 11.14
C LEU A 717 0.94 37.64 10.22
N GLN A 718 1.82 38.49 10.74
CA GLN A 718 2.65 39.37 9.91
C GLN A 718 3.61 38.59 9.02
N GLN A 719 4.21 37.51 9.53
CA GLN A 719 5.01 36.61 8.72
C GLN A 719 4.16 35.97 7.61
N PHE A 720 2.97 35.45 7.95
CA PHE A 720 2.07 34.85 6.97
C PHE A 720 1.60 35.84 5.88
N LYS A 721 1.31 37.09 6.28
CA LYS A 721 1.03 38.20 5.36
C LYS A 721 2.16 38.38 4.34
N ASN A 722 3.41 38.37 4.80
CA ASN A 722 4.59 38.52 3.95
C ASN A 722 4.77 37.32 3.01
N GLU A 723 4.61 36.09 3.51
CA GLU A 723 4.66 34.85 2.73
C GLU A 723 3.62 34.82 1.60
N LYS A 724 2.44 35.41 1.82
CA LYS A 724 1.37 35.54 0.80
C LYS A 724 1.46 36.80 -0.05
N SER A 725 2.43 37.66 0.25
CA SER A 725 2.61 38.98 -0.38
C SER A 725 1.32 39.81 -0.33
N TRP A 726 0.61 39.78 0.80
CA TRP A 726 -0.58 40.60 1.05
C TRP A 726 -0.17 41.93 1.65
N SER A 727 0.58 42.74 0.89
CA SER A 727 1.09 44.04 1.37
C SER A 727 -0.01 45.00 1.81
N ASN A 728 -1.23 44.78 1.33
CA ASN A 728 -2.35 45.71 1.42
C ASN A 728 -3.32 45.46 2.58
N ILE A 729 -3.12 44.38 3.35
CA ILE A 729 -3.85 44.15 4.60
C ILE A 729 -3.04 44.63 5.80
N ASN A 730 -3.65 45.37 6.68
CA ASN A 730 -3.10 45.84 7.94
C ASN A 730 -3.63 44.97 9.07
N ILE A 731 -2.80 44.72 10.08
CA ILE A 731 -3.11 43.82 11.20
C ILE A 731 -2.83 44.61 12.46
N SER A 732 -3.77 44.64 13.41
CA SER A 732 -3.53 45.21 14.73
C SER A 732 -3.68 44.14 15.83
N LYS A 733 -3.08 44.39 16.99
CA LYS A 733 -3.21 43.49 18.14
C LYS A 733 -4.63 43.48 18.71
N SER A 734 -5.32 44.62 18.70
CA SER A 734 -6.72 44.72 19.13
C SER A 734 -7.66 43.86 18.30
N ASP A 735 -7.40 43.74 16.99
CA ASP A 735 -8.23 42.91 16.12
C ASP A 735 -8.05 41.42 16.41
N ILE A 736 -6.82 41.00 16.71
CA ILE A 736 -6.52 39.63 17.15
C ILE A 736 -7.23 39.33 18.47
N GLU A 737 -7.17 40.24 19.44
CA GLU A 737 -7.85 40.10 20.73
C GLU A 737 -9.38 39.97 20.58
N SER A 738 -9.97 40.75 19.67
CA SER A 738 -11.41 40.65 19.36
C SER A 738 -11.77 39.27 18.79
N LEU A 739 -10.90 38.70 17.95
CA LEU A 739 -11.15 37.44 17.26
C LEU A 739 -10.98 36.20 18.16
N ILE A 740 -9.93 36.16 18.99
CA ILE A 740 -9.65 34.99 19.84
C ILE A 740 -10.71 34.78 20.92
N ASN A 741 -11.43 35.83 21.32
CA ASN A 741 -12.49 35.77 22.32
C ASN A 741 -13.82 35.22 21.75
N LYS A 742 -13.87 34.90 20.46
CA LYS A 742 -15.04 34.37 19.76
C LYS A 742 -14.76 32.97 19.21
N SER A 743 -15.80 32.13 19.16
CA SER A 743 -15.73 30.73 18.72
C SER A 743 -16.70 30.38 17.59
N ASP A 744 -17.50 31.34 17.18
CA ASP A 744 -18.49 31.21 16.12
C ASP A 744 -17.84 31.08 14.72
N TRP A 745 -16.61 31.55 14.55
CA TRP A 745 -15.90 31.57 13.27
C TRP A 745 -15.10 30.30 12.93
N TYR A 746 -14.96 29.31 13.82
CA TYR A 746 -14.21 28.07 13.55
C TYR A 746 -14.87 26.77 14.06
N LYS A 747 -14.38 25.64 13.56
CA LYS A 747 -14.57 24.28 14.07
C LYS A 747 -13.21 23.60 14.22
N LEU A 748 -12.91 23.07 15.41
CA LEU A 748 -11.66 22.38 15.72
C LEU A 748 -11.97 20.90 15.98
N TYR A 749 -11.36 20.00 15.19
CA TYR A 749 -11.36 18.57 15.48
C TYR A 749 -10.04 18.20 16.15
N ILE A 750 -10.12 17.73 17.39
CA ILE A 750 -8.97 17.44 18.25
C ILE A 750 -9.31 16.25 19.18
N PRO A 751 -8.37 15.32 19.43
CA PRO A 751 -8.56 14.30 20.44
C PRO A 751 -8.93 14.91 21.80
N SER A 752 -9.87 14.27 22.49
CA SER A 752 -10.50 14.79 23.70
C SER A 752 -9.49 15.08 24.83
N ASP A 753 -8.48 14.22 24.95
CA ASP A 753 -7.41 14.35 25.94
C ASP A 753 -6.42 15.48 25.61
N ASP A 754 -6.18 15.78 24.33
CA ASP A 754 -5.28 16.85 23.92
C ASP A 754 -5.89 18.24 24.22
N MET A 755 -7.18 18.28 24.56
CA MET A 755 -7.88 19.45 25.06
C MET A 755 -7.61 19.73 26.56
N LYS A 756 -6.98 18.81 27.30
CA LYS A 756 -6.69 18.99 28.73
C LYS A 756 -5.39 19.79 28.94
N ILE A 757 -5.43 20.74 29.87
CA ILE A 757 -4.23 21.47 30.32
C ILE A 757 -3.60 20.67 31.47
N SER A 758 -2.60 19.84 31.16
CA SER A 758 -1.85 19.05 32.15
C SER A 758 -0.48 19.65 32.48
N SER A 759 0.07 20.52 31.62
CA SER A 759 1.37 21.17 31.84
C SER A 759 1.46 22.53 31.16
N PHE A 760 2.45 23.35 31.54
CA PHE A 760 2.77 24.62 30.85
C PHE A 760 3.20 24.41 29.38
N LYS A 761 3.73 23.24 29.01
CA LYS A 761 4.05 22.92 27.61
C LYS A 761 2.78 22.85 26.74
N ASN A 762 1.63 22.45 27.31
CA ASN A 762 0.36 22.38 26.59
C ASN A 762 -0.14 23.78 26.17
N LEU A 763 0.27 24.85 26.88
CA LEU A 763 -0.15 26.22 26.55
C LEU A 763 0.44 26.70 25.22
N ALA A 764 1.71 26.39 24.94
CA ALA A 764 2.35 26.69 23.67
C ALA A 764 1.69 25.93 22.49
N TYR A 765 1.16 24.74 22.76
CA TYR A 765 0.42 23.95 21.78
C TYR A 765 -0.91 24.62 21.39
N PHE A 766 -1.69 25.11 22.37
CA PHE A 766 -2.92 25.86 22.08
C PHE A 766 -2.66 27.18 21.36
N GLU A 767 -1.56 27.87 21.68
CA GLU A 767 -1.12 29.05 20.92
C GLU A 767 -0.86 28.69 19.45
N THR A 768 -0.19 27.56 19.19
CA THR A 768 0.07 27.07 17.82
C THR A 768 -1.22 26.72 17.07
N ILE A 769 -2.19 26.09 17.76
CA ILE A 769 -3.53 25.82 17.22
C ILE A 769 -4.21 27.14 16.83
N MET A 770 -4.19 28.14 17.72
CA MET A 770 -4.80 29.44 17.46
C MET A 770 -4.12 30.15 16.29
N ILE A 771 -2.79 30.19 16.22
CA ILE A 771 -2.05 30.74 15.07
C ILE A 771 -2.55 30.11 13.76
N THR A 772 -2.72 28.78 13.74
CA THR A 772 -3.17 28.05 12.55
C THR A 772 -4.61 28.43 12.17
N LEU A 773 -5.50 28.54 13.15
CA LEU A 773 -6.88 28.99 12.96
C LEU A 773 -6.92 30.44 12.42
N LEU A 774 -6.17 31.35 13.04
CA LEU A 774 -6.08 32.76 12.65
C LEU A 774 -5.56 32.91 11.21
N LYS A 775 -4.52 32.17 10.82
CA LYS A 775 -4.01 32.18 9.43
C LYS A 775 -5.07 31.73 8.43
N LYS A 776 -5.85 30.69 8.76
CA LYS A 776 -6.96 30.21 7.92
C LYS A 776 -8.11 31.22 7.83
N TYR A 777 -8.45 31.90 8.93
CA TYR A 777 -9.45 32.96 8.94
C TYR A 777 -8.97 34.16 8.12
N MET A 778 -7.74 34.63 8.34
CA MET A 778 -7.14 35.74 7.58
C MET A 778 -7.16 35.48 6.07
N LYS A 779 -6.87 34.24 5.64
CA LYS A 779 -7.01 33.84 4.24
C LYS A 779 -8.45 33.97 3.75
N SER A 780 -9.41 33.45 4.50
CA SER A 780 -10.83 33.47 4.14
C SER A 780 -11.38 34.90 4.08
N PHE A 781 -10.99 35.74 5.04
CA PHE A 781 -11.32 37.17 5.09
C PHE A 781 -10.75 37.93 3.88
N TYR A 782 -9.48 37.70 3.55
CA TYR A 782 -8.83 38.32 2.41
C TYR A 782 -9.49 37.93 1.09
N GLU A 783 -9.78 36.64 0.89
CA GLU A 783 -10.47 36.13 -0.31
C GLU A 783 -11.88 36.72 -0.44
N TYR A 784 -12.60 36.89 0.67
CA TYR A 784 -13.92 37.54 0.68
C TYR A 784 -13.84 39.02 0.26
N LYS A 785 -12.94 39.79 0.86
CA LYS A 785 -12.79 41.24 0.56
C LYS A 785 -12.26 41.49 -0.84
N LYS A 786 -11.37 40.62 -1.32
CA LYS A 786 -10.89 40.63 -2.70
C LYS A 786 -12.05 40.43 -3.67
N SER A 787 -12.87 39.40 -3.45
CA SER A 787 -14.06 39.12 -4.28
C SER A 787 -15.04 40.31 -4.29
N GLU A 788 -15.36 40.87 -3.13
CA GLU A 788 -16.26 42.04 -3.00
C GLU A 788 -15.81 43.21 -3.88
N TRP A 789 -14.50 43.48 -3.92
CA TRP A 789 -13.92 44.52 -4.77
C TRP A 789 -13.90 44.15 -6.26
N GLU A 790 -13.47 42.93 -6.60
CA GLU A 790 -13.39 42.44 -7.99
C GLU A 790 -14.75 42.48 -8.70
N SER A 791 -15.85 42.30 -7.96
CA SER A 791 -17.21 42.39 -8.49
C SER A 791 -17.57 43.73 -9.15
N GLN A 792 -16.84 44.80 -8.85
CA GLN A 792 -17.08 46.15 -9.37
C GLN A 792 -16.41 46.41 -10.72
N PHE A 793 -15.46 45.55 -11.12
CA PHE A 793 -14.61 45.76 -12.30
C PHE A 793 -14.71 44.60 -13.28
N LEU A 794 -15.90 44.05 -13.48
CA LEU A 794 -16.13 43.00 -14.46
C LEU A 794 -16.11 43.56 -15.89
N GLU A 795 -15.70 42.74 -16.86
CA GLU A 795 -15.79 43.00 -18.29
C GLU A 795 -16.15 41.73 -19.09
N TYR A 796 -16.59 41.93 -20.34
CA TYR A 796 -16.79 40.84 -21.29
C TYR A 796 -15.52 40.56 -22.08
N ARG A 797 -15.02 39.33 -22.01
CA ARG A 797 -13.88 38.83 -22.80
C ARG A 797 -14.31 37.65 -23.68
N GLU A 798 -13.61 37.40 -24.78
CA GLU A 798 -13.79 36.17 -25.56
C GLU A 798 -13.11 34.98 -24.87
N LEU A 799 -13.74 33.80 -24.88
CA LEU A 799 -13.17 32.55 -24.36
C LEU A 799 -11.82 32.26 -25.03
N ASP A 800 -10.77 32.05 -24.24
CA ASP A 800 -9.39 31.89 -24.73
C ASP A 800 -8.76 30.59 -24.19
N GLU A 801 -8.17 29.81 -25.08
CA GLU A 801 -7.60 28.50 -24.72
C GLU A 801 -6.38 28.58 -23.79
N ARG A 802 -5.70 29.73 -23.70
CA ARG A 802 -4.54 29.90 -22.80
C ARG A 802 -4.96 30.40 -21.43
N ARG A 803 -5.89 31.35 -21.36
CA ARG A 803 -6.41 31.90 -20.11
C ARG A 803 -7.40 30.93 -19.43
N ASP A 804 -8.17 30.16 -20.19
CA ASP A 804 -9.27 29.31 -19.68
C ASP A 804 -8.94 27.81 -19.64
N ARG A 805 -7.64 27.44 -19.61
CA ARG A 805 -7.15 26.04 -19.53
C ARG A 805 -7.73 25.24 -18.37
N ALA A 806 -8.11 25.91 -17.29
CA ALA A 806 -8.76 25.25 -16.17
C ALA A 806 -10.07 24.58 -16.58
N ASN A 807 -10.84 25.19 -17.49
CA ASN A 807 -12.11 24.64 -17.99
C ASN A 807 -11.94 23.85 -19.28
N LEU A 808 -10.98 24.24 -20.12
CA LEU A 808 -10.58 23.53 -21.34
C LEU A 808 -9.45 22.55 -20.97
N ILE A 809 -9.84 21.46 -20.34
CA ILE A 809 -8.94 20.46 -19.75
C ILE A 809 -8.24 19.60 -20.83
N ASP A 810 -6.98 19.22 -20.65
CA ASP A 810 -6.27 18.45 -21.68
C ASP A 810 -6.66 16.96 -21.72
N ASN A 811 -6.93 16.37 -20.54
CA ASN A 811 -7.23 14.95 -20.35
C ASN A 811 -7.91 14.70 -19.00
N TYR A 812 -8.45 13.49 -18.82
CA TYR A 812 -8.79 12.94 -17.51
C TYR A 812 -7.70 11.99 -17.03
N THR A 813 -7.20 12.19 -15.82
CA THR A 813 -6.41 11.24 -15.06
C THR A 813 -7.33 10.39 -14.19
N ILE A 814 -7.41 9.08 -14.45
CA ILE A 814 -8.23 8.12 -13.70
C ILE A 814 -7.31 7.18 -12.93
N THR A 815 -7.54 7.00 -11.64
CA THR A 815 -6.74 6.18 -10.74
C THR A 815 -7.63 5.07 -10.16
N VAL A 816 -7.38 3.80 -10.49
CA VAL A 816 -8.26 2.64 -10.21
C VAL A 816 -7.52 1.54 -9.46
N GLU A 817 -8.13 0.96 -8.42
CA GLU A 817 -7.56 -0.17 -7.68
C GLU A 817 -7.21 -1.37 -8.59
N ASP A 818 -6.04 -1.97 -8.37
CA ASP A 818 -5.38 -3.00 -9.18
C ASP A 818 -6.18 -4.31 -9.24
N LYS A 819 -7.03 -4.55 -8.25
CA LYS A 819 -7.99 -5.65 -8.20
C LYS A 819 -9.16 -5.52 -9.18
N GLU A 820 -9.45 -4.32 -9.70
CA GLU A 820 -10.56 -4.05 -10.62
C GLU A 820 -10.17 -4.33 -12.08
N THR A 821 -9.78 -5.57 -12.38
CA THR A 821 -9.27 -5.97 -13.71
C THR A 821 -10.27 -5.68 -14.85
N GLU A 822 -11.56 -5.95 -14.66
CA GLU A 822 -12.59 -5.65 -15.65
C GLU A 822 -12.76 -4.14 -15.91
N LEU A 823 -12.54 -3.29 -14.90
CA LEU A 823 -12.60 -1.84 -15.07
C LEU A 823 -11.36 -1.32 -15.79
N ILE A 824 -10.19 -1.88 -15.48
CA ILE A 824 -8.92 -1.60 -16.14
C ILE A 824 -9.02 -1.90 -17.65
N ASP A 825 -9.49 -3.09 -18.03
CA ASP A 825 -9.63 -3.47 -19.44
C ASP A 825 -10.58 -2.53 -20.20
N ARG A 826 -11.67 -2.10 -19.55
CA ARG A 826 -12.63 -1.13 -20.14
C ARG A 826 -12.02 0.26 -20.30
N LEU A 827 -11.21 0.70 -19.35
CA LEU A 827 -10.51 1.99 -19.44
C LEU A 827 -9.44 1.99 -20.53
N GLU A 828 -8.74 0.88 -20.73
CA GLU A 828 -7.80 0.71 -21.86
C GLU A 828 -8.53 0.77 -23.20
N ALA A 829 -9.63 0.04 -23.35
CA ALA A 829 -10.45 0.09 -24.56
C ALA A 829 -10.99 1.51 -24.83
N LEU A 830 -11.46 2.21 -23.79
CA LEU A 830 -11.92 3.59 -23.90
C LEU A 830 -10.78 4.53 -24.33
N ARG A 831 -9.58 4.37 -23.77
CA ARG A 831 -8.40 5.14 -24.14
C ARG A 831 -8.06 4.93 -25.62
N SER A 832 -7.98 3.69 -26.08
CA SER A 832 -7.68 3.38 -27.48
C SER A 832 -8.72 3.96 -28.44
N MET A 833 -10.01 3.93 -28.09
CA MET A 833 -11.05 4.56 -28.88
C MET A 833 -10.83 6.07 -28.99
N LEU A 834 -10.55 6.76 -27.88
CA LEU A 834 -10.35 8.21 -27.87
C LEU A 834 -9.07 8.65 -28.58
N GLU A 835 -7.99 7.85 -28.50
CA GLU A 835 -6.74 8.07 -29.26
C GLU A 835 -6.95 7.97 -30.78
N SER A 836 -7.96 7.22 -31.24
CA SER A 836 -8.32 7.15 -32.67
C SER A 836 -9.01 8.42 -33.21
N GLY A 837 -9.48 9.29 -32.31
CA GLY A 837 -10.15 10.55 -32.68
C GLY A 837 -11.62 10.41 -33.10
N VAL A 838 -12.24 9.24 -32.94
CA VAL A 838 -13.67 8.99 -33.24
C VAL A 838 -14.38 8.45 -32.01
N ILE A 839 -15.55 9.01 -31.68
CA ILE A 839 -16.43 8.49 -30.61
C ILE A 839 -17.54 7.65 -31.24
N ASP A 840 -17.47 6.33 -31.07
CA ASP A 840 -18.59 5.44 -31.34
C ASP A 840 -19.51 5.41 -30.12
N ASN A 841 -20.74 5.94 -30.27
CA ASN A 841 -21.71 6.00 -29.17
C ASN A 841 -22.17 4.60 -28.69
N ALA A 842 -22.19 3.60 -29.58
CA ALA A 842 -22.57 2.23 -29.21
C ALA A 842 -21.47 1.56 -28.39
N GLU A 843 -20.20 1.75 -28.79
CA GLU A 843 -19.04 1.26 -28.03
C GLU A 843 -18.87 2.01 -26.71
N LEU A 844 -19.04 3.33 -26.70
CA LEU A 844 -19.02 4.15 -25.49
C LEU A 844 -20.12 3.73 -24.48
N HIS A 845 -21.31 3.38 -24.98
CA HIS A 845 -22.39 2.83 -24.17
C HIS A 845 -22.05 1.42 -23.65
N ARG A 846 -21.40 0.56 -24.46
CA ARG A 846 -20.97 -0.78 -24.05
C ARG A 846 -19.92 -0.73 -22.93
N LEU A 847 -18.99 0.20 -23.02
CA LEU A 847 -17.91 0.39 -22.03
C LEU A 847 -18.42 1.05 -20.73
N SER A 848 -19.57 1.73 -20.79
CA SER A 848 -20.24 2.32 -19.64
C SER A 848 -21.10 1.30 -18.88
N LYS A 849 -20.79 1.05 -17.60
CA LYS A 849 -21.65 0.26 -16.68
C LYS A 849 -21.97 1.06 -15.42
N ASN A 850 -22.84 0.55 -14.55
CA ASN A 850 -23.37 1.22 -13.36
C ASN A 850 -22.35 1.99 -12.50
N ASP A 851 -21.09 1.55 -12.51
CA ASP A 851 -20.01 2.06 -11.66
C ASP A 851 -19.20 3.21 -12.30
N PHE A 852 -19.13 3.24 -13.64
CA PHE A 852 -18.39 4.22 -14.43
C PHE A 852 -19.12 4.46 -15.74
N LYS A 853 -19.50 5.71 -16.00
CA LYS A 853 -20.20 6.11 -17.21
C LYS A 853 -19.42 7.20 -17.94
N ALA A 854 -19.04 6.93 -19.18
CA ALA A 854 -18.57 7.92 -20.12
C ALA A 854 -19.65 8.13 -21.18
N PHE A 855 -20.00 9.37 -21.48
CA PHE A 855 -21.04 9.66 -22.46
C PHE A 855 -20.72 10.92 -23.26
N ASN A 856 -21.35 11.03 -24.42
CA ASN A 856 -21.09 12.09 -25.38
C ASN A 856 -22.28 13.06 -25.41
N PHE A 857 -21.98 14.37 -25.42
CA PHE A 857 -22.94 15.41 -25.71
C PHE A 857 -22.37 16.34 -26.80
N ASN A 858 -22.95 16.29 -27.99
CA ASN A 858 -22.42 16.97 -29.18
C ASN A 858 -22.42 18.50 -29.09
N LYS A 859 -23.14 19.10 -28.12
CA LYS A 859 -23.10 20.55 -27.87
C LYS A 859 -22.10 20.93 -26.77
N HIS A 860 -21.43 19.97 -26.14
CA HIS A 860 -20.37 20.24 -25.17
C HIS A 860 -19.04 20.55 -25.87
N LEU A 861 -18.23 21.45 -25.31
CA LEU A 861 -16.97 21.89 -25.94
C LEU A 861 -15.89 20.78 -26.03
N TYR A 862 -15.96 19.77 -25.17
CA TYR A 862 -15.10 18.58 -25.22
C TYR A 862 -15.88 17.32 -24.87
N ASN A 863 -15.44 16.16 -25.38
CA ASN A 863 -16.03 14.86 -25.10
C ASN A 863 -14.93 13.80 -24.88
N PRO A 864 -15.20 12.73 -24.11
CA PRO A 864 -16.45 12.40 -23.43
C PRO A 864 -16.61 13.15 -22.09
N LEU A 865 -17.83 13.19 -21.57
CA LEU A 865 -18.13 13.56 -20.20
C LEU A 865 -18.15 12.30 -19.32
N ILE A 866 -17.65 12.40 -18.09
CA ILE A 866 -17.50 11.26 -17.17
C ILE A 866 -18.35 11.45 -15.93
N TYR A 867 -19.01 10.38 -15.49
CA TYR A 867 -19.81 10.26 -14.27
C TYR A 867 -19.46 8.95 -13.52
N THR A 868 -19.45 9.01 -12.19
CA THR A 868 -19.28 7.86 -11.28
C THR A 868 -20.39 7.86 -10.24
N ASN A 869 -20.75 6.69 -9.73
CA ASN A 869 -21.78 6.58 -8.70
C ASN A 869 -21.24 6.94 -7.30
N LYS A 870 -22.09 7.51 -6.44
CA LYS A 870 -21.66 7.92 -5.08
C LYS A 870 -21.30 6.70 -4.23
N GLY A 871 -20.09 6.69 -3.69
CA GLY A 871 -19.63 5.67 -2.73
C GLY A 871 -18.54 4.73 -3.24
N MET A 872 -18.12 4.87 -4.51
CA MET A 872 -17.05 4.05 -5.06
C MET A 872 -15.68 4.54 -4.56
N THR A 873 -15.06 3.79 -3.65
CA THR A 873 -13.72 4.11 -3.13
C THR A 873 -12.62 3.64 -4.06
N ALA A 874 -12.89 2.67 -4.94
CA ALA A 874 -11.90 2.01 -5.80
C ALA A 874 -11.41 2.84 -6.98
N LEU A 875 -12.01 3.99 -7.26
CA LEU A 875 -11.72 4.81 -8.44
C LEU A 875 -11.69 6.31 -8.07
N SER A 876 -10.71 7.04 -8.61
CA SER A 876 -10.53 8.48 -8.42
C SER A 876 -10.27 9.15 -9.77
N ILE A 877 -10.93 10.26 -10.08
CA ILE A 877 -10.79 10.97 -11.37
C ILE A 877 -10.34 12.41 -11.13
N LYS A 878 -9.43 12.90 -11.98
CA LYS A 878 -9.00 14.30 -12.06
C LYS A 878 -9.04 14.77 -13.52
N PRO A 879 -9.60 15.95 -13.84
CA PRO A 879 -10.44 16.81 -13.00
C PRO A 879 -11.71 16.08 -12.52
N VAL A 880 -12.35 16.58 -11.45
CA VAL A 880 -13.50 15.93 -10.79
C VAL A 880 -14.59 15.59 -11.79
N GLU A 881 -15.15 14.40 -11.74
CA GLU A 881 -16.23 13.88 -12.59
C GLU A 881 -17.60 14.50 -12.28
N LEU A 882 -18.59 14.29 -13.15
CA LEU A 882 -19.94 14.80 -12.97
C LEU A 882 -20.63 14.15 -11.76
N ASN A 883 -21.41 14.93 -11.02
CA ASN A 883 -22.32 14.38 -10.01
C ASN A 883 -23.65 13.91 -10.64
N VAL A 884 -24.51 13.22 -9.87
CA VAL A 884 -25.80 12.69 -10.36
C VAL A 884 -26.67 13.77 -11.01
N GLY A 885 -26.84 14.92 -10.36
CA GLY A 885 -27.66 16.01 -10.89
C GLY A 885 -27.05 16.69 -12.12
N GLU A 886 -25.73 16.85 -12.13
CA GLU A 886 -25.00 17.35 -13.31
C GLU A 886 -25.17 16.42 -14.51
N LYS A 887 -25.00 15.11 -14.30
CA LYS A 887 -25.18 14.07 -15.32
C LYS A 887 -26.63 14.02 -15.82
N ASP A 888 -27.61 14.04 -14.91
CA ASP A 888 -29.03 14.07 -15.27
C ASP A 888 -29.39 15.34 -16.06
N PHE A 889 -28.78 16.49 -15.72
CA PHE A 889 -29.02 17.74 -16.45
C PHE A 889 -28.55 17.64 -17.91
N VAL A 890 -27.35 17.10 -18.15
CA VAL A 890 -26.82 16.96 -19.51
C VAL A 890 -27.67 15.96 -20.33
N GLU A 891 -28.08 14.84 -19.73
CA GLU A 891 -28.94 13.85 -20.40
C GLU A 891 -30.34 14.38 -20.72
N ASP A 892 -30.95 15.11 -19.78
CA ASP A 892 -32.27 15.71 -19.97
C ASP A 892 -32.21 16.83 -21.02
N LEU A 893 -31.12 17.62 -21.05
CA LEU A 893 -30.86 18.63 -22.07
C LEU A 893 -30.69 18.01 -23.46
N ASP A 894 -29.86 16.98 -23.60
CA ASP A 894 -29.66 16.25 -24.86
C ASP A 894 -30.97 15.65 -25.38
N SER A 895 -31.72 15.00 -24.49
CA SER A 895 -33.04 14.43 -24.80
C SER A 895 -34.07 15.48 -25.19
N TYR A 896 -34.03 16.67 -24.58
CA TYR A 896 -34.91 17.78 -24.92
C TYR A 896 -34.56 18.36 -26.30
N LEU A 897 -33.28 18.58 -26.59
CA LEU A 897 -32.83 19.12 -27.88
C LEU A 897 -33.14 18.15 -29.03
N LYS A 898 -32.98 16.84 -28.83
CA LYS A 898 -33.35 15.81 -29.82
C LYS A 898 -34.86 15.79 -30.11
N ARG A 899 -35.71 15.95 -29.09
CA ARG A 899 -37.18 16.01 -29.25
C ARG A 899 -37.67 17.29 -29.92
N ASN A 900 -36.92 18.39 -29.79
CA ASN A 900 -37.28 19.71 -30.29
C ASN A 900 -36.33 20.21 -31.38
N SER A 901 -35.71 19.30 -32.15
CA SER A 901 -34.67 19.65 -33.12
C SER A 901 -35.13 20.69 -34.15
N SER A 902 -36.38 20.59 -34.61
CA SER A 902 -36.98 21.54 -35.57
C SER A 902 -37.20 22.94 -34.98
N LYS A 903 -37.37 23.08 -33.66
CA LYS A 903 -37.57 24.38 -33.00
C LYS A 903 -36.26 25.17 -32.89
N TYR A 904 -35.12 24.48 -32.83
CA TYR A 904 -33.80 25.05 -32.55
C TYR A 904 -32.81 24.85 -33.71
N GLU A 905 -33.32 24.64 -34.94
CA GLU A 905 -32.49 24.36 -36.12
C GLU A 905 -31.56 25.53 -36.48
N ASN A 906 -32.02 26.77 -36.26
CA ASN A 906 -31.24 27.99 -36.48
C ASN A 906 -30.58 28.54 -35.20
N THR A 907 -30.58 27.77 -34.12
CA THR A 907 -30.07 28.19 -32.81
C THR A 907 -28.76 27.44 -32.51
N GLU A 908 -27.68 28.18 -32.31
CA GLU A 908 -26.40 27.57 -31.95
C GLU A 908 -26.28 27.47 -30.42
N ILE A 909 -25.96 26.29 -29.92
CA ILE A 909 -25.92 25.99 -28.49
C ILE A 909 -24.57 25.38 -28.16
N TYR A 910 -23.92 25.93 -27.14
CA TYR A 910 -22.64 25.44 -26.62
C TYR A 910 -22.73 25.27 -25.11
N LEU A 911 -22.18 24.18 -24.59
CA LEU A 911 -22.13 23.89 -23.17
C LEU A 911 -20.67 23.68 -22.74
N LEU A 912 -20.27 24.32 -21.65
CA LEU A 912 -18.99 24.09 -20.99
C LEU A 912 -19.22 23.76 -19.53
N ARG A 913 -18.68 22.64 -19.10
CA ARG A 913 -18.52 22.34 -17.68
C ARG A 913 -17.43 23.23 -17.09
N ASN A 914 -17.77 23.94 -16.02
CA ASN A 914 -16.91 24.90 -15.36
C ASN A 914 -16.30 24.27 -14.10
N GLN A 915 -14.98 24.30 -13.99
CA GLN A 915 -14.26 23.69 -12.87
C GLN A 915 -14.42 24.54 -11.61
N SER A 916 -14.75 23.88 -10.50
CA SER A 916 -14.87 24.54 -9.19
C SER A 916 -13.57 25.23 -8.78
N LYS A 917 -13.65 26.49 -8.31
CA LYS A 917 -12.55 27.33 -7.77
C LYS A 917 -11.48 27.81 -8.76
N THR A 918 -11.24 27.06 -9.84
CA THR A 918 -10.24 27.41 -10.86
C THR A 918 -10.85 27.84 -12.19
N GLY A 919 -12.15 27.58 -12.39
CA GLY A 919 -12.89 27.97 -13.57
C GLY A 919 -13.37 29.43 -13.53
N LEU A 920 -14.28 29.76 -14.43
CA LEU A 920 -14.92 31.05 -14.59
C LEU A 920 -15.95 31.25 -13.48
N GLY A 921 -15.62 32.09 -12.50
CA GLY A 921 -16.46 32.36 -11.34
C GLY A 921 -17.00 33.78 -11.32
N PHE A 922 -18.05 33.98 -10.53
CA PHE A 922 -18.55 35.30 -10.16
C PHE A 922 -17.97 35.72 -8.83
N PHE A 923 -17.39 36.91 -8.81
CA PHE A 923 -16.84 37.52 -7.60
C PHE A 923 -17.93 38.14 -6.70
N THR A 924 -19.17 37.67 -6.74
CA THR A 924 -20.23 38.16 -5.84
C THR A 924 -20.27 37.35 -4.54
N GLU A 925 -20.76 37.98 -3.45
CA GLU A 925 -20.87 37.45 -2.07
C GLU A 925 -20.91 35.90 -1.99
N GLY A 926 -19.74 35.27 -1.84
CA GLY A 926 -19.62 33.81 -1.71
C GLY A 926 -18.79 33.09 -2.79
N ASN A 927 -18.19 33.81 -3.74
CA ASN A 927 -17.24 33.27 -4.73
C ASN A 927 -17.87 32.08 -5.50
N PHE A 928 -18.90 32.39 -6.29
CA PHE A 928 -19.77 31.40 -6.92
C PHE A 928 -19.21 30.94 -8.26
N TYR A 929 -19.02 29.63 -8.38
CA TYR A 929 -18.64 28.96 -9.64
C TYR A 929 -19.84 28.09 -10.04
N PRO A 930 -20.63 28.46 -11.07
CA PRO A 930 -21.67 27.60 -11.59
C PRO A 930 -21.05 26.33 -12.17
N ASP A 931 -21.76 25.20 -12.16
CA ASP A 931 -21.21 23.95 -12.67
C ASP A 931 -21.16 23.92 -14.21
N PHE A 932 -22.07 24.66 -14.87
CA PHE A 932 -22.11 24.79 -16.32
C PHE A 932 -22.29 26.24 -16.80
N ILE A 933 -21.69 26.53 -17.95
CA ILE A 933 -21.94 27.74 -18.75
C ILE A 933 -22.51 27.29 -20.09
N MET A 934 -23.71 27.76 -20.41
CA MET A 934 -24.40 27.44 -21.64
C MET A 934 -24.64 28.70 -22.46
N TRP A 935 -24.06 28.74 -23.66
CA TRP A 935 -24.29 29.80 -24.63
C TRP A 935 -25.40 29.38 -25.59
N ILE A 936 -26.36 30.27 -25.80
CA ILE A 936 -27.34 30.18 -26.87
C ILE A 936 -27.14 31.39 -27.77
N ILE A 937 -26.89 31.18 -29.06
CA ILE A 937 -26.74 32.24 -30.05
C ILE A 937 -27.95 32.20 -30.98
N GLU A 938 -28.70 33.29 -30.98
CA GLU A 938 -29.91 33.45 -31.79
C GLU A 938 -30.07 34.91 -32.21
N ASN A 939 -30.35 35.16 -33.49
CA ASN A 939 -30.60 36.50 -34.04
C ASN A 939 -29.51 37.54 -33.72
N GLY A 940 -28.24 37.13 -33.72
CA GLY A 940 -27.09 38.00 -33.43
C GLY A 940 -26.89 38.33 -31.94
N LYS A 941 -27.74 37.80 -31.05
CA LYS A 941 -27.60 37.92 -29.58
C LYS A 941 -26.98 36.66 -29.01
N GLN A 942 -26.24 36.83 -27.90
CA GLN A 942 -25.60 35.76 -27.16
C GLN A 942 -26.16 35.70 -25.74
N TYR A 943 -26.91 34.64 -25.44
CA TYR A 943 -27.46 34.38 -24.12
C TYR A 943 -26.50 33.46 -23.35
N ILE A 944 -25.89 33.99 -22.29
CA ILE A 944 -24.97 33.25 -21.41
C ILE A 944 -25.74 32.79 -20.18
N ASN A 945 -25.95 31.49 -20.06
CA ASN A 945 -26.73 30.88 -19.00
C ASN A 945 -25.80 30.12 -18.05
N PHE A 946 -25.75 30.56 -16.80
CA PHE A 946 -24.97 29.96 -15.73
C PHE A 946 -25.86 29.01 -14.93
N ILE A 947 -25.56 27.72 -14.99
CA ILE A 947 -26.44 26.64 -14.50
C ILE A 947 -25.71 25.87 -13.39
N ASP A 948 -26.35 25.73 -12.21
CA ASP A 948 -25.82 24.99 -11.04
C ASP A 948 -26.82 23.94 -10.55
N PRO A 949 -26.68 22.65 -10.95
CA PRO A 949 -27.45 21.53 -10.40
C PRO A 949 -27.01 21.17 -8.98
N LYS A 950 -27.79 21.56 -7.96
CA LYS A 950 -27.41 21.44 -6.56
C LYS A 950 -28.58 21.18 -5.62
N GLY A 951 -28.31 20.48 -4.52
CA GLY A 951 -29.23 20.38 -3.39
C GLY A 951 -29.25 21.67 -2.56
N ILE A 952 -30.43 22.26 -2.38
CA ILE A 952 -30.59 23.56 -1.69
C ILE A 952 -31.09 23.42 -0.25
N ARG A 953 -31.16 22.19 0.30
CA ARG A 953 -31.65 21.89 1.66
C ARG A 953 -31.01 22.75 2.78
N ASN A 954 -29.71 23.01 2.68
CA ASN A 954 -28.96 23.75 3.71
C ASN A 954 -28.81 25.25 3.38
N LEU A 955 -29.40 25.71 2.28
CA LEU A 955 -29.37 27.12 1.88
C LEU A 955 -30.64 27.79 2.40
N ASN A 956 -30.52 29.03 2.87
CA ASN A 956 -31.69 29.80 3.27
C ASN A 956 -32.39 30.36 2.01
N PRO A 957 -33.62 29.92 1.67
CA PRO A 957 -34.29 30.31 0.42
C PRO A 957 -34.52 31.82 0.26
N LYS A 958 -34.56 32.57 1.36
CA LYS A 958 -34.80 34.01 1.36
C LYS A 958 -33.53 34.81 1.07
N ASP A 959 -32.48 34.55 1.82
CA ASP A 959 -31.32 35.44 1.92
C ASP A 959 -30.04 34.85 1.28
N ASP A 960 -30.04 33.59 0.86
CA ASP A 960 -28.81 32.96 0.36
C ASP A 960 -28.29 33.66 -0.92
N PRO A 961 -27.03 34.14 -0.93
CA PRO A 961 -26.47 34.85 -2.07
C PRO A 961 -26.48 34.06 -3.38
N LYS A 962 -26.38 32.72 -3.32
CA LYS A 962 -26.42 31.88 -4.51
C LYS A 962 -27.82 31.82 -5.09
N ILE A 963 -28.83 31.66 -4.23
CA ILE A 963 -30.24 31.66 -4.66
C ILE A 963 -30.63 33.01 -5.28
N ASN A 964 -30.11 34.11 -4.73
CA ASN A 964 -30.37 35.45 -5.23
C ASN A 964 -29.45 35.89 -6.40
N LEU A 965 -28.56 35.01 -6.90
CA LEU A 965 -27.64 35.36 -7.99
C LEU A 965 -28.37 35.71 -9.29
N SER A 966 -29.51 35.07 -9.57
CA SER A 966 -30.36 35.36 -10.73
C SER A 966 -30.86 36.81 -10.78
N LEU A 967 -30.95 37.47 -9.64
CA LEU A 967 -31.27 38.89 -9.52
C LEU A 967 -30.00 39.74 -9.70
N LYS A 968 -28.95 39.44 -8.94
CA LYS A 968 -27.68 40.19 -8.98
C LYS A 968 -27.01 40.18 -10.35
N ILE A 969 -27.14 39.08 -11.11
CA ILE A 969 -26.55 38.98 -12.44
C ILE A 969 -27.18 39.96 -13.43
N LYS A 970 -28.42 40.39 -13.20
CA LYS A 970 -29.08 41.42 -14.01
C LYS A 970 -28.58 42.82 -13.69
N ASP A 971 -28.18 43.07 -12.45
CA ASP A 971 -27.47 44.31 -12.11
C ASP A 971 -26.10 44.37 -12.80
N ILE A 972 -25.42 43.22 -12.91
CA ILE A 972 -24.14 43.11 -13.64
C ILE A 972 -24.37 43.33 -15.15
N GLU A 973 -25.37 42.67 -15.73
CA GLU A 973 -25.77 42.85 -17.14
C GLU A 973 -26.03 44.34 -17.45
N ALA A 974 -26.82 45.01 -16.61
CA ALA A 974 -27.14 46.44 -16.78
C ALA A 974 -25.90 47.34 -16.66
N LYS A 975 -24.95 47.02 -15.78
CA LYS A 975 -23.69 47.77 -15.63
C LYS A 975 -22.76 47.61 -16.83
N LEU A 976 -22.72 46.42 -17.44
CA LEU A 976 -21.84 46.13 -18.58
C LEU A 976 -22.38 46.70 -19.90
N GLY A 977 -23.69 46.91 -20.02
CA GLY A 977 -24.30 47.75 -21.05
C GLY A 977 -24.29 47.22 -22.50
N ASP A 978 -23.84 45.98 -22.74
CA ASP A 978 -23.87 45.37 -24.08
C ASP A 978 -25.26 44.77 -24.39
N THR A 979 -26.01 45.42 -25.28
CA THR A 979 -27.36 45.00 -25.69
C THR A 979 -27.42 43.67 -26.46
N ASN A 980 -26.28 43.15 -26.92
CA ASN A 980 -26.20 41.87 -27.63
C ASN A 980 -25.90 40.69 -26.69
N ILE A 981 -25.58 40.94 -25.42
CA ILE A 981 -25.25 39.90 -24.43
C ILE A 981 -26.30 39.89 -23.33
N ILE A 982 -26.86 38.71 -23.05
CA ILE A 982 -27.87 38.53 -22.01
C ILE A 982 -27.37 37.46 -21.03
N LEU A 983 -27.27 37.82 -19.76
CA LEU A 983 -26.80 36.97 -18.66
C LEU A 983 -27.99 36.39 -17.89
N ASN A 984 -28.03 35.08 -17.73
CA ASN A 984 -29.03 34.40 -16.91
C ASN A 984 -28.35 33.45 -15.93
N SER A 985 -28.88 33.34 -14.72
CA SER A 985 -28.44 32.31 -13.77
C SER A 985 -29.63 31.45 -13.36
N TYR A 986 -29.40 30.13 -13.30
CA TYR A 986 -30.36 29.11 -12.92
C TYR A 986 -29.76 28.16 -11.89
N ILE A 987 -30.52 27.87 -10.84
CA ILE A 987 -30.22 26.77 -9.93
C ILE A 987 -31.18 25.64 -10.26
N LEU A 988 -30.64 24.45 -10.51
CA LEU A 988 -31.45 23.24 -10.68
C LEU A 988 -31.45 22.49 -9.35
N SER A 989 -32.55 22.60 -8.62
CA SER A 989 -32.69 21.98 -7.30
C SER A 989 -32.87 20.48 -7.43
N ASN A 990 -31.96 19.74 -6.81
CA ASN A 990 -32.06 18.28 -6.63
C ASN A 990 -32.79 17.92 -5.32
N THR A 991 -33.21 18.94 -4.54
CA THR A 991 -34.02 18.80 -3.34
C THR A 991 -35.48 19.07 -3.70
N SER A 992 -36.37 18.14 -3.36
CA SER A 992 -37.81 18.33 -3.60
C SER A 992 -38.37 19.47 -2.74
N LEU A 993 -39.41 20.13 -3.24
CA LEU A 993 -40.08 21.21 -2.52
C LEU A 993 -40.66 20.71 -1.18
N THR A 994 -41.10 19.45 -1.11
CA THR A 994 -41.59 18.82 0.12
C THR A 994 -40.53 18.86 1.23
N ILE A 995 -39.29 18.45 0.93
CA ILE A 995 -38.18 18.45 1.89
C ILE A 995 -37.83 19.88 2.35
N LEU A 996 -37.97 20.87 1.47
CA LEU A 996 -37.71 22.27 1.83
C LEU A 996 -38.81 22.83 2.74
N ASN A 997 -40.07 22.44 2.50
CA ASN A 997 -41.21 22.87 3.32
C ASN A 997 -41.22 22.25 4.73
N GLU A 998 -40.54 21.12 4.95
CA GLU A 998 -40.30 20.56 6.28
C GLU A 998 -39.37 21.44 7.14
N LEU A 999 -38.50 22.22 6.49
CA LEU A 999 -37.49 23.08 7.15
C LEU A 999 -37.88 24.56 7.17
N HIS A 1000 -38.73 24.97 6.24
CA HIS A 1000 -39.15 26.36 6.06
C HIS A 1000 -40.64 26.43 5.72
N THR A 1001 -41.43 27.16 6.49
CA THR A 1001 -42.88 27.30 6.23
C THR A 1001 -43.18 28.16 5.01
N SER A 1002 -44.12 27.69 4.18
CA SER A 1002 -44.81 28.46 3.11
C SER A 1002 -44.00 28.78 1.84
N LEU A 1003 -43.19 27.84 1.33
CA LEU A 1003 -42.51 27.98 0.04
C LEU A 1003 -43.29 27.32 -1.10
N THR A 1004 -43.39 27.99 -2.25
CA THR A 1004 -44.05 27.47 -3.47
C THR A 1004 -43.09 27.36 -4.65
N TYR A 1005 -43.47 26.60 -5.67
CA TYR A 1005 -42.71 26.55 -6.92
C TYR A 1005 -42.62 27.94 -7.58
N GLU A 1006 -43.71 28.73 -7.58
CA GLU A 1006 -43.69 30.07 -8.17
C GLU A 1006 -42.67 30.97 -7.48
N TYR A 1007 -42.57 30.92 -6.14
CA TYR A 1007 -41.58 31.68 -5.37
C TYR A 1007 -40.16 31.41 -5.87
N PHE A 1008 -39.78 30.15 -5.99
CA PHE A 1008 -38.45 29.75 -6.47
C PHE A 1008 -38.23 30.08 -7.94
N GLU A 1009 -39.27 29.96 -8.78
CA GLU A 1009 -39.22 30.33 -10.19
C GLU A 1009 -38.99 31.84 -10.41
N THR A 1010 -39.43 32.71 -9.49
CA THR A 1010 -39.07 34.16 -9.53
C THR A 1010 -37.57 34.41 -9.38
N LYS A 1011 -36.87 33.48 -8.73
CA LYS A 1011 -35.41 33.50 -8.53
C LYS A 1011 -34.68 32.54 -9.48
N ASN A 1012 -35.33 32.06 -10.54
CA ASN A 1012 -34.78 31.07 -11.49
C ASN A 1012 -34.27 29.78 -10.82
N VAL A 1013 -34.85 29.39 -9.69
CA VAL A 1013 -34.62 28.09 -9.08
C VAL A 1013 -35.67 27.13 -9.64
N LEU A 1014 -35.23 26.13 -10.40
CA LEU A 1014 -36.07 25.13 -11.06
C LEU A 1014 -35.84 23.77 -10.41
N PHE A 1015 -36.87 22.94 -10.31
CA PHE A 1015 -36.78 21.65 -9.60
C PHE A 1015 -36.57 20.50 -10.58
N GLN A 1016 -35.34 19.97 -10.61
CA GLN A 1016 -34.95 18.89 -11.52
C GLN A 1016 -35.69 17.59 -11.20
N VAL A 1017 -35.90 17.29 -9.92
CA VAL A 1017 -36.58 16.06 -9.46
C VAL A 1017 -38.10 16.20 -9.61
N ASP A 1018 -38.69 17.26 -9.07
CA ASP A 1018 -40.15 17.42 -9.01
C ASP A 1018 -40.77 17.75 -10.38
N LYS A 1019 -40.05 18.50 -11.22
CA LYS A 1019 -40.53 18.97 -12.53
C LYS A 1019 -39.63 18.48 -13.68
N LYS A 1020 -39.18 17.22 -13.62
CA LYS A 1020 -38.26 16.62 -14.60
C LYS A 1020 -38.66 16.83 -16.06
N SER A 1021 -39.94 16.71 -16.39
CA SER A 1021 -40.42 16.82 -17.78
C SER A 1021 -40.45 18.25 -18.34
N THR A 1022 -40.42 19.28 -17.49
CA THR A 1022 -40.67 20.67 -17.91
C THR A 1022 -39.58 21.67 -17.54
N TYR A 1023 -38.63 21.31 -16.67
CA TYR A 1023 -37.64 22.29 -16.18
C TYR A 1023 -36.68 22.77 -17.29
N ILE A 1024 -36.26 21.91 -18.22
CA ILE A 1024 -35.42 22.32 -19.37
C ILE A 1024 -36.19 23.29 -20.28
N ASP A 1025 -37.45 22.99 -20.59
CA ASP A 1025 -38.32 23.90 -21.36
C ASP A 1025 -38.42 25.27 -20.67
N SER A 1026 -38.55 25.28 -19.34
CA SER A 1026 -38.58 26.52 -18.56
C SER A 1026 -37.28 27.32 -18.63
N ILE A 1027 -36.11 26.68 -18.74
CA ILE A 1027 -34.83 27.38 -19.00
C ILE A 1027 -34.93 28.10 -20.35
N PHE A 1028 -35.24 27.38 -21.44
CA PHE A 1028 -35.32 27.95 -22.78
C PHE A 1028 -36.38 29.05 -22.90
N LYS A 1029 -37.57 28.86 -22.33
CA LYS A 1029 -38.62 29.89 -22.31
C LYS A 1029 -38.16 31.15 -21.56
N LYS A 1030 -37.60 31.00 -20.37
CA LYS A 1030 -37.10 32.15 -19.60
C LYS A 1030 -35.90 32.85 -20.26
N THR A 1031 -35.09 32.10 -21.02
CA THR A 1031 -33.93 32.65 -21.73
C THR A 1031 -34.34 33.39 -23.01
N LEU A 1032 -35.20 32.80 -23.84
CA LEU A 1032 -35.50 33.28 -25.20
C LEU A 1032 -36.84 34.03 -25.32
N GLU A 1033 -37.86 33.65 -24.55
CA GLU A 1033 -39.22 34.22 -24.66
C GLU A 1033 -39.44 35.46 -23.77
N ARG A 1034 -38.38 35.95 -23.10
CA ARG A 1034 -38.41 37.19 -22.29
C ARG A 1034 -38.51 38.49 -23.12
N ILE A 1035 -38.76 38.40 -24.42
CA ILE A 1035 -39.10 39.55 -25.26
C ILE A 1035 -40.63 39.71 -25.25
N ASN A 1036 -41.12 40.37 -24.21
CA ASN A 1036 -42.20 41.36 -24.28
C ASN A 1036 -42.15 42.27 -23.06
#